data_AF-A0ABD3N3D9-F1
#
_entry.id   AF-A0ABD3N3D9-F1
#
_cell.length_a   1.000
_cell.length_b   1.000
_cell.length_c   1.000
_cell.angle_alpha   90.00
_cell.angle_beta   90.00
_cell.angle_gamma   90.00
#
_symmetry.space_group_name_H-M   'P 1'
#
loop_
_entity.id
_entity.type
_entity.pdbx_description
1 polymer ?
#
loop_
_entity_poly.entity_id
_entity_poly.type
_entity_poly.pdbx_seq_one_letter_code
_entity_poly.pdbx_strand_id
1 'polypeptide(L)'
;MADNISQGNFLDARRIYENGKNSPQYDMYGNEMDDLLSLQRMAKIEQGDGEGGLGVFKEDPSYMFQVLGMADGDQSISETIALHGGYADTYIMKELFDTDDGNLAAQASTILVVSMYASHMLWDGLQDCLAVKNGYVPEEDRTGKINPKQSFDNFIALYVGAGQSLAPDWQGDMLYELAQAGGDLFGTVDSNGEALVNSDIRESYQQLQRLMSEEDYCQRDESVESAWRLVNHILSRMYVPMVQMLIHSMKQETDVHKVRMYSMAVIPQLSQCTPSIHQKLKEYLLDNKYKAENFPRILELLQLSYDCLGFSCQDVGAYNGDEVAECAEYETSHPLASFIPKTDVRAVSSIQLYVDLDILAIDHLLKFPSDTKNAMAQFYYKYGRSGESLESSVGYSIASLQDMARLTEQRQFSPYYNDYLLYFKGPLFADNAIMGAFDDTENDQRRAYIVSLIRNTVIPEFMMGLLGLALKDCKDVENIEPATMYLDAFAALYIGSLEGIKPTGSDSDGMMIWALANNRARQFNTQNKLFGAKINDEMTDLLYAGQTQLERNDCTNFETTLSRTLHLMLLPMIQNAIWYAIRNEKASSTDEDSASGMAAAQSLLPIVSKYDKDAASIIDREMVANDGDDLGPQSVANAFYKVMDDIGYDCAYLGQAEGIDPCEQYKKVNASNTGSMMSWRSGAAFILIISAISSFIST
;
A
#
# COMPACT_ATOMS: atom_id res chain seq x y z
N MET A 1 -14.80 -7.02 36.25
CA MET A 1 -13.48 -6.46 36.63
C MET A 1 -13.64 -5.07 37.21
N ALA A 2 -14.30 -4.15 36.49
CA ALA A 2 -14.60 -2.79 36.94
C ALA A 2 -15.23 -2.72 38.35
N ASP A 3 -16.21 -3.57 38.67
CA ASP A 3 -16.82 -3.60 40.01
C ASP A 3 -15.81 -3.82 41.14
N ASN A 4 -14.85 -4.73 40.95
CA ASN A 4 -13.81 -4.98 41.95
C ASN A 4 -12.90 -3.76 42.10
N ILE A 5 -12.53 -3.11 41.00
CA ILE A 5 -11.70 -1.90 41.01
C ILE A 5 -12.44 -0.77 41.74
N SER A 6 -13.72 -0.56 41.42
CA SER A 6 -14.57 0.46 42.06
C SER A 6 -14.76 0.23 43.57
N GLN A 7 -14.61 -1.01 44.02
CA GLN A 7 -14.65 -1.39 45.45
C GLN A 7 -13.27 -1.38 46.12
N GLY A 8 -12.19 -1.05 45.39
CA GLY A 8 -10.82 -1.10 45.89
C GLY A 8 -10.22 -2.52 45.98
N ASN A 9 -10.87 -3.53 45.40
CA ASN A 9 -10.45 -4.93 45.38
C ASN A 9 -9.55 -5.25 44.17
N PHE A 10 -8.44 -4.53 44.03
CA PHE A 10 -7.52 -4.66 42.89
C PHE A 10 -6.94 -6.07 42.71
N LEU A 11 -6.73 -6.82 43.80
CA LEU A 11 -6.24 -8.21 43.72
C LEU A 11 -7.23 -9.13 43.00
N ASP A 12 -8.51 -9.00 43.28
CA ASP A 12 -9.53 -9.82 42.63
C ASP A 12 -9.81 -9.35 41.20
N ALA A 13 -9.70 -8.04 40.93
CA ALA A 13 -9.69 -7.52 39.56
C ALA A 13 -8.55 -8.14 38.74
N ARG A 14 -7.34 -8.18 39.30
CA ARG A 14 -6.18 -8.81 38.68
C ARG A 14 -6.38 -10.30 38.46
N ARG A 15 -6.92 -11.04 39.43
CA ARG A 15 -7.21 -12.47 39.27
C ARG A 15 -8.18 -12.74 38.12
N ILE A 16 -9.20 -11.91 37.94
CA ILE A 16 -10.13 -11.99 36.82
C ILE A 16 -9.41 -11.74 35.49
N TYR A 17 -8.51 -10.74 35.44
CA TYR A 17 -7.72 -10.45 34.26
C TYR A 17 -6.80 -11.64 33.88
N GLU A 18 -6.06 -12.18 34.86
CA GLU A 18 -5.07 -13.25 34.64
C GLU A 18 -5.72 -14.61 34.35
N ASN A 19 -6.77 -15.00 35.09
CA ASN A 19 -7.31 -16.37 35.08
C ASN A 19 -8.73 -16.46 34.48
N GLY A 20 -9.35 -15.35 34.12
CA GLY A 20 -10.74 -15.33 33.69
C GLY A 20 -11.72 -15.53 34.84
N LYS A 21 -13.02 -15.47 34.52
CA LYS A 21 -14.11 -15.74 35.47
C LYS A 21 -15.33 -16.41 34.84
N ASN A 22 -15.70 -15.97 33.62
CA ASN A 22 -17.02 -16.27 33.03
C ASN A 22 -16.94 -16.83 31.60
N SER A 23 -15.75 -17.10 31.05
CA SER A 23 -15.57 -17.44 29.64
C SER A 23 -15.03 -18.87 29.49
N PRO A 24 -15.88 -19.91 29.64
CA PRO A 24 -15.47 -21.28 29.36
C PRO A 24 -15.08 -21.42 27.89
N GLN A 25 -14.05 -22.23 27.63
CA GLN A 25 -13.68 -22.60 26.27
C GLN A 25 -14.31 -23.95 25.92
N TYR A 26 -14.62 -24.17 24.65
CA TYR A 26 -15.22 -25.39 24.16
C TYR A 26 -14.39 -25.97 23.02
N ASP A 27 -14.23 -27.30 23.01
CA ASP A 27 -13.67 -28.01 21.86
C ASP A 27 -14.67 -28.05 20.68
N MET A 28 -14.24 -28.54 19.52
CA MET A 28 -15.10 -28.65 18.32
C MET A 28 -16.33 -29.57 18.49
N TYR A 29 -16.34 -30.41 19.53
CA TYR A 29 -17.47 -31.28 19.86
C TYR A 29 -18.44 -30.62 20.85
N GLY A 30 -18.11 -29.40 21.31
CA GLY A 30 -18.88 -28.65 22.29
C GLY A 30 -18.63 -29.08 23.74
N ASN A 31 -17.53 -29.79 24.03
CA ASN A 31 -17.16 -30.11 25.41
C ASN A 31 -16.39 -28.95 26.04
N GLU A 32 -16.74 -28.61 27.28
CA GLU A 32 -16.08 -27.55 28.05
C GLU A 32 -14.65 -27.96 28.42
N MET A 33 -13.70 -27.06 28.20
CA MET A 33 -12.28 -27.20 28.58
C MET A 33 -12.07 -26.73 30.03
N ASP A 34 -11.04 -27.27 30.69
CA ASP A 34 -10.74 -26.96 32.10
C ASP A 34 -10.31 -25.50 32.33
N ASP A 35 -9.76 -24.84 31.30
CA ASP A 35 -9.28 -23.47 31.38
C ASP A 35 -10.31 -22.46 30.84
N LEU A 36 -10.40 -21.31 31.50
CA LEU A 36 -11.16 -20.17 31.01
C LEU A 36 -10.32 -19.33 30.03
N LEU A 37 -10.99 -18.72 29.05
CA LEU A 37 -10.38 -17.65 28.26
C LEU A 37 -10.25 -16.40 29.15
N SER A 38 -9.00 -16.01 29.44
CA SER A 38 -8.71 -14.82 30.25
C SER A 38 -8.33 -13.63 29.38
N LEU A 39 -8.55 -12.41 29.89
CA LEU A 39 -8.11 -11.17 29.22
C LEU A 39 -6.60 -11.17 29.01
N GLN A 40 -5.84 -11.66 30.00
CA GLN A 40 -4.39 -11.77 29.85
C GLN A 40 -3.97 -12.73 28.74
N ARG A 41 -4.64 -13.87 28.56
CA ARG A 41 -4.35 -14.80 27.46
C ARG A 41 -4.56 -14.14 26.09
N MET A 42 -5.63 -13.35 25.96
CA MET A 42 -5.88 -12.55 24.75
C MET A 42 -4.86 -11.43 24.54
N ALA A 43 -4.16 -11.00 25.59
CA ALA A 43 -3.21 -9.88 25.55
C ALA A 43 -1.74 -10.28 25.39
N LYS A 44 -1.41 -11.56 25.62
CA LYS A 44 -0.03 -12.05 25.67
C LYS A 44 0.38 -12.73 24.39
N ILE A 45 1.62 -12.44 23.99
CA ILE A 45 2.41 -13.30 23.11
C ILE A 45 3.01 -14.41 23.97
N GLU A 46 2.59 -15.67 23.77
CA GLU A 46 3.24 -16.79 24.44
C GLU A 46 4.69 -16.92 23.94
N GLN A 47 5.67 -16.81 24.84
CA GLN A 47 7.06 -17.16 24.55
C GLN A 47 7.18 -18.69 24.56
N GLY A 48 6.99 -19.31 23.40
CA GLY A 48 7.31 -20.72 23.19
C GLY A 48 8.82 -20.96 23.16
N ASP A 49 9.25 -22.09 23.72
CA ASP A 49 10.63 -22.59 23.71
C ASP A 49 11.08 -22.98 22.29
N GLY A 50 11.35 -21.99 21.44
CA GLY A 50 11.91 -22.16 20.09
C GLY A 50 10.99 -21.68 18.97
N GLU A 51 11.50 -20.75 18.17
CA GLU A 51 10.92 -20.17 16.94
C GLU A 51 9.91 -19.01 17.12
N GLY A 52 10.44 -17.79 17.29
CA GLY A 52 9.83 -16.55 16.76
C GLY A 52 8.47 -16.10 17.32
N GLY A 53 8.16 -16.40 18.58
CA GLY A 53 6.83 -16.29 19.21
C GLY A 53 6.03 -15.01 18.97
N LEU A 54 5.04 -15.09 18.07
CA LEU A 54 3.90 -14.17 17.91
C LEU A 54 2.61 -14.70 18.59
N GLY A 55 2.68 -15.88 19.23
CA GLY A 55 1.56 -16.47 19.97
C GLY A 55 0.35 -16.69 19.06
N VAL A 56 -0.83 -16.32 19.56
CA VAL A 56 -2.09 -16.36 18.80
C VAL A 56 -2.10 -15.37 17.63
N PHE A 57 -1.35 -14.26 17.71
CA PHE A 57 -1.32 -13.20 16.68
C PHE A 57 -0.35 -13.46 15.53
N LYS A 58 0.00 -14.72 15.29
CA LYS A 58 0.88 -15.08 14.19
C LYS A 58 0.21 -14.75 12.86
N GLU A 59 0.88 -13.96 12.03
CA GLU A 59 0.37 -13.54 10.72
C GLU A 59 -0.98 -12.80 10.77
N ASP A 60 -1.23 -12.08 11.87
CA ASP A 60 -2.38 -11.21 12.06
C ASP A 60 -2.06 -9.78 11.59
N PRO A 61 -2.66 -9.28 10.50
CA PRO A 61 -2.36 -7.94 9.98
C PRO A 61 -2.62 -6.82 10.98
N SER A 62 -3.75 -6.86 11.72
CA SER A 62 -4.09 -5.81 12.69
C SER A 62 -3.02 -5.73 13.79
N TYR A 63 -2.58 -6.88 14.32
CA TYR A 63 -1.54 -6.92 15.33
C TYR A 63 -0.15 -6.55 14.77
N MET A 64 0.17 -7.00 13.56
CA MET A 64 1.46 -6.69 12.93
C MET A 64 1.61 -5.18 12.66
N PHE A 65 0.57 -4.54 12.13
CA PHE A 65 0.54 -3.07 11.98
C PHE A 65 0.55 -2.36 13.33
N GLN A 66 -0.13 -2.91 14.34
CA GLN A 66 -0.08 -2.39 15.72
C GLN A 66 1.35 -2.36 16.26
N VAL A 67 2.07 -3.47 16.17
CA VAL A 67 3.43 -3.62 16.68
C VAL A 67 4.40 -2.75 15.88
N LEU A 68 4.30 -2.77 14.55
CA LEU A 68 5.14 -1.94 13.69
C LEU A 68 4.91 -0.44 13.92
N GLY A 69 3.65 -0.02 14.12
CA GLY A 69 3.31 1.37 14.39
C GLY A 69 3.76 1.88 15.75
N MET A 70 4.17 0.99 16.66
CA MET A 70 4.81 1.36 17.92
C MET A 70 6.34 1.44 17.83
N ALA A 71 6.95 0.85 16.79
CA ALA A 71 8.40 0.79 16.63
C ALA A 71 9.06 2.17 16.66
N ASP A 72 10.24 2.26 17.26
CA ASP A 72 11.07 3.47 17.28
C ASP A 72 12.22 3.35 16.26
N GLY A 73 12.39 4.36 15.41
CA GLY A 73 13.57 4.50 14.54
C GLY A 73 13.91 3.24 13.73
N ASP A 74 15.19 2.88 13.71
CA ASP A 74 15.75 1.77 12.91
C ASP A 74 15.71 0.40 13.65
N GLN A 75 14.76 0.19 14.57
CA GLN A 75 14.62 -1.09 15.27
C GLN A 75 14.39 -2.25 14.30
N SER A 76 15.06 -3.38 14.55
CA SER A 76 14.75 -4.62 13.84
C SER A 76 13.35 -5.12 14.23
N ILE A 77 12.75 -5.95 13.37
CA ILE A 77 11.43 -6.50 13.66
C ILE A 77 11.41 -7.35 14.95
N SER A 78 12.49 -8.10 15.20
CA SER A 78 12.64 -8.93 16.40
C SER A 78 12.72 -8.07 17.68
N GLU A 79 13.44 -6.94 17.63
CA GLU A 79 13.49 -5.98 18.74
C GLU A 79 12.12 -5.33 18.95
N THR A 80 11.44 -4.96 17.86
CA THR A 80 10.10 -4.36 17.91
C THR A 80 9.10 -5.30 18.57
N ILE A 81 9.07 -6.58 18.17
CA ILE A 81 8.19 -7.60 18.78
C ILE A 81 8.51 -7.78 20.26
N ALA A 82 9.80 -7.85 20.62
CA ALA A 82 10.21 -8.03 22.01
C ALA A 82 9.81 -6.86 22.92
N LEU A 83 9.84 -5.63 22.40
CA LEU A 83 9.48 -4.43 23.16
C LEU A 83 7.98 -4.17 23.20
N HIS A 84 7.28 -4.40 22.09
CA HIS A 84 5.92 -3.89 21.89
C HIS A 84 4.86 -4.97 21.68
N GLY A 85 5.23 -6.23 21.48
CA GLY A 85 4.22 -7.25 21.23
C GLY A 85 3.28 -7.51 22.42
N GLY A 86 3.78 -7.33 23.65
CA GLY A 86 2.97 -7.39 24.88
C GLY A 86 2.39 -6.05 25.32
N TYR A 87 2.19 -5.08 24.40
CA TYR A 87 1.83 -3.70 24.75
C TYR A 87 0.57 -3.60 25.62
N ALA A 88 -0.49 -4.35 25.26
CA ALA A 88 -1.76 -4.28 25.94
C ALA A 88 -1.66 -4.87 27.36
N ASP A 89 -1.03 -6.03 27.52
CA ASP A 89 -0.80 -6.64 28.84
C ASP A 89 0.07 -5.72 29.72
N THR A 90 1.13 -5.15 29.16
CA THR A 90 2.02 -4.23 29.87
C THR A 90 1.27 -3.00 30.35
N TYR A 91 0.41 -2.42 29.50
CA TYR A 91 -0.41 -1.27 29.86
C TYR A 91 -1.40 -1.63 30.98
N ILE A 92 -2.22 -2.68 30.79
CA ILE A 92 -3.27 -3.04 31.75
C ILE A 92 -2.69 -3.46 33.10
N MET A 93 -1.60 -4.22 33.10
CA MET A 93 -0.95 -4.64 34.35
C MET A 93 -0.43 -3.42 35.11
N LYS A 94 0.15 -2.43 34.43
CA LYS A 94 0.57 -1.18 35.06
C LYS A 94 -0.61 -0.43 35.68
N GLU A 95 -1.71 -0.28 34.93
CA GLU A 95 -2.93 0.40 35.42
C GLU A 95 -3.62 -0.38 36.57
N LEU A 96 -3.50 -1.71 36.62
CA LEU A 96 -3.96 -2.53 37.74
C LEU A 96 -3.15 -2.35 39.02
N PHE A 97 -1.91 -1.84 38.92
CA PHE A 97 -1.08 -1.48 40.08
C PHE A 97 -1.27 -0.03 40.53
N ASP A 98 -1.84 0.82 39.68
CA ASP A 98 -2.12 2.21 40.01
C ASP A 98 -3.53 2.35 40.57
N THR A 99 -3.64 2.69 41.85
CA THR A 99 -4.95 2.79 42.53
C THR A 99 -5.66 4.10 42.25
N ASP A 100 -4.99 5.07 41.63
CA ASP A 100 -5.50 6.43 41.42
C ASP A 100 -6.26 6.58 40.09
N ASP A 101 -6.08 5.65 39.15
CA ASP A 101 -6.61 5.73 37.77
C ASP A 101 -8.01 5.11 37.59
N GLY A 102 -8.69 4.78 38.70
CA GLY A 102 -10.08 4.31 38.69
C GLY A 102 -10.28 3.07 37.81
N ASN A 103 -11.36 3.04 37.01
CA ASN A 103 -11.70 1.89 36.17
C ASN A 103 -10.91 1.81 34.85
N LEU A 104 -9.83 2.58 34.68
CA LEU A 104 -9.06 2.64 33.43
C LEU A 104 -8.54 1.28 32.98
N ALA A 105 -8.04 0.44 33.90
CA ALA A 105 -7.58 -0.91 33.56
C ALA A 105 -8.68 -1.78 32.93
N ALA A 106 -9.94 -1.65 33.38
CA ALA A 106 -11.06 -2.38 32.81
C ALA A 106 -11.43 -1.84 31.43
N GLN A 107 -11.44 -0.52 31.24
CA GLN A 107 -11.67 0.11 29.94
C GLN A 107 -10.56 -0.29 28.94
N ALA A 108 -9.30 -0.22 29.35
CA ALA A 108 -8.16 -0.62 28.54
C ALA A 108 -8.21 -2.10 28.15
N SER A 109 -8.76 -2.97 28.99
CA SER A 109 -8.99 -4.37 28.64
C SER A 109 -9.98 -4.51 27.47
N THR A 110 -11.06 -3.72 27.44
CA THR A 110 -11.97 -3.72 26.29
C THR A 110 -11.30 -3.10 25.05
N ILE A 111 -10.62 -1.96 25.21
CA ILE A 111 -10.11 -1.14 24.09
C ILE A 111 -8.81 -1.66 23.47
N LEU A 112 -7.90 -2.25 24.25
CA LEU A 112 -6.59 -2.70 23.75
C LEU A 112 -6.51 -4.22 23.59
N VAL A 113 -7.26 -4.99 24.38
CA VAL A 113 -7.22 -6.45 24.34
C VAL A 113 -8.37 -7.01 23.55
N VAL A 114 -9.62 -6.72 23.94
CA VAL A 114 -10.77 -7.33 23.27
C VAL A 114 -10.87 -6.87 21.82
N SER A 115 -10.65 -5.59 21.52
CA SER A 115 -10.67 -5.10 20.13
C SER A 115 -9.66 -5.79 19.22
N MET A 116 -8.42 -5.96 19.70
CA MET A 116 -7.34 -6.62 18.98
C MET A 116 -7.64 -8.11 18.82
N TYR A 117 -8.11 -8.77 19.89
CA TYR A 117 -8.46 -10.17 19.83
C TYR A 117 -9.71 -10.45 18.98
N ALA A 118 -10.69 -9.55 18.97
CA ALA A 118 -11.84 -9.63 18.07
C ALA A 118 -11.41 -9.48 16.60
N SER A 119 -10.49 -8.54 16.31
CA SER A 119 -9.88 -8.41 14.98
C SER A 119 -9.14 -9.69 14.60
N HIS A 120 -8.41 -10.26 15.54
CA HIS A 120 -7.71 -11.53 15.37
C HIS A 120 -8.65 -12.67 15.00
N MET A 121 -9.80 -12.79 15.66
CA MET A 121 -10.77 -13.84 15.32
C MET A 121 -11.28 -13.74 13.86
N LEU A 122 -11.35 -12.54 13.28
CA LEU A 122 -11.68 -12.37 11.86
C LEU A 122 -10.53 -12.84 10.94
N TRP A 123 -9.28 -12.51 11.29
CA TRP A 123 -8.10 -12.95 10.53
C TRP A 123 -7.89 -14.45 10.63
N ASP A 124 -8.07 -15.01 11.82
CA ASP A 124 -7.99 -16.44 12.10
C ASP A 124 -9.02 -17.22 11.28
N GLY A 125 -10.25 -16.74 11.16
CA GLY A 125 -11.26 -17.34 10.28
C GLY A 125 -10.84 -17.37 8.79
N LEU A 126 -10.11 -16.36 8.31
CA LEU A 126 -9.56 -16.35 6.96
C LEU A 126 -8.37 -17.32 6.79
N GLN A 127 -7.47 -17.37 7.78
CA GLN A 127 -6.36 -18.32 7.81
C GLN A 127 -6.84 -19.77 7.88
N ASP A 128 -7.88 -20.03 8.66
CA ASP A 128 -8.53 -21.32 8.74
C ASP A 128 -9.14 -21.73 7.38
N CYS A 129 -9.79 -20.79 6.69
CA CYS A 129 -10.26 -21.06 5.33
C CYS A 129 -9.12 -21.42 4.36
N LEU A 130 -7.96 -20.78 4.49
CA LEU A 130 -6.78 -21.12 3.69
C LEU A 130 -6.24 -22.50 4.01
N ALA A 131 -6.20 -22.89 5.29
CA ALA A 131 -5.82 -24.23 5.68
C ALA A 131 -6.74 -25.27 5.02
N VAL A 132 -8.06 -25.04 5.07
CA VAL A 132 -9.07 -25.89 4.42
C VAL A 132 -8.82 -26.00 2.91
N LYS A 133 -8.57 -24.86 2.26
CA LYS A 133 -8.27 -24.80 0.83
C LYS A 133 -7.00 -25.56 0.44
N ASN A 134 -6.01 -25.57 1.34
CA ASN A 134 -4.76 -26.31 1.18
C ASN A 134 -4.87 -27.81 1.53
N GLY A 135 -6.10 -28.32 1.65
CA GLY A 135 -6.39 -29.75 1.82
C GLY A 135 -6.57 -30.19 3.27
N TYR A 136 -6.61 -29.25 4.23
CA TYR A 136 -7.01 -29.58 5.59
C TYR A 136 -8.51 -29.87 5.66
N VAL A 137 -8.90 -30.89 6.42
CA VAL A 137 -10.30 -31.31 6.58
C VAL A 137 -10.69 -31.10 8.04
N PRO A 138 -11.46 -30.05 8.38
CA PRO A 138 -11.84 -29.74 9.75
C PRO A 138 -12.58 -30.87 10.46
N GLU A 139 -13.40 -31.64 9.75
CA GLU A 139 -14.16 -32.75 10.33
C GLU A 139 -13.27 -33.92 10.78
N GLU A 140 -12.06 -34.05 10.21
CA GLU A 140 -11.12 -35.12 10.55
C GLU A 140 -10.18 -34.74 11.71
N ASP A 141 -9.96 -33.44 11.93
CA ASP A 141 -9.27 -32.98 13.11
C ASP A 141 -10.12 -33.29 14.34
N ARG A 142 -9.48 -33.76 15.41
CA ARG A 142 -10.13 -34.02 16.70
C ARG A 142 -9.79 -32.98 17.74
N THR A 143 -8.87 -32.07 17.42
CA THR A 143 -8.41 -31.00 18.30
C THR A 143 -9.27 -29.75 18.18
N GLY A 144 -10.01 -29.59 17.06
CA GLY A 144 -10.83 -28.43 16.80
C GLY A 144 -10.02 -27.17 16.53
N LYS A 145 -8.76 -27.34 16.12
CA LYS A 145 -7.80 -26.24 16.04
C LYS A 145 -8.08 -25.29 14.89
N ILE A 146 -8.62 -25.81 13.78
CA ILE A 146 -8.99 -25.03 12.59
C ILE A 146 -10.50 -25.17 12.42
N ASN A 147 -11.21 -24.08 12.65
CA ASN A 147 -12.66 -24.01 12.52
C ASN A 147 -13.06 -22.57 12.13
N PRO A 148 -13.07 -22.26 10.82
CA PRO A 148 -13.25 -20.88 10.38
C PRO A 148 -14.58 -20.28 10.83
N LYS A 149 -15.65 -21.09 10.93
CA LYS A 149 -16.96 -20.65 11.42
C LYS A 149 -16.91 -20.23 12.88
N GLN A 150 -16.28 -21.04 13.72
CA GLN A 150 -16.13 -20.73 15.14
C GLN A 150 -15.29 -19.46 15.34
N SER A 151 -14.26 -19.24 14.53
CA SER A 151 -13.48 -18.01 14.62
C SER A 151 -14.32 -16.77 14.32
N PHE A 152 -15.10 -16.77 13.22
CA PHE A 152 -16.03 -15.67 12.94
C PHE A 152 -17.14 -15.50 13.99
N ASP A 153 -17.67 -16.59 14.55
CA ASP A 153 -18.69 -16.53 15.62
C ASP A 153 -18.11 -15.99 16.94
N ASN A 154 -16.85 -16.33 17.25
CA ASN A 154 -16.14 -15.78 18.40
C ASN A 154 -15.94 -14.27 18.25
N PHE A 155 -15.66 -13.76 17.04
CA PHE A 155 -15.60 -12.32 16.78
C PHE A 155 -16.90 -11.61 17.21
N ILE A 156 -18.07 -12.06 16.73
CA ILE A 156 -19.32 -11.33 17.01
C ILE A 156 -19.69 -11.42 18.50
N ALA A 157 -19.35 -12.54 19.16
CA ALA A 157 -19.55 -12.70 20.59
C ALA A 157 -18.70 -11.70 21.41
N LEU A 158 -17.44 -11.46 21.00
CA LEU A 158 -16.56 -10.48 21.61
C LEU A 158 -17.00 -9.03 21.32
N TYR A 159 -17.51 -8.77 20.12
CA TYR A 159 -18.00 -7.45 19.74
C TYR A 159 -19.24 -7.05 20.54
N VAL A 160 -20.26 -7.92 20.56
CA VAL A 160 -21.55 -7.65 21.21
C VAL A 160 -21.45 -7.77 22.73
N GLY A 161 -20.89 -8.86 23.23
CA GLY A 161 -20.84 -9.14 24.67
C GLY A 161 -22.15 -9.69 25.25
N ALA A 162 -22.03 -10.59 26.22
CA ALA A 162 -23.18 -11.24 26.86
C ALA A 162 -24.09 -10.30 27.68
N GLY A 163 -23.57 -9.12 28.06
CA GLY A 163 -24.30 -8.12 28.85
C GLY A 163 -25.09 -7.11 28.02
N GLN A 164 -25.00 -7.14 26.69
CA GLN A 164 -25.60 -6.12 25.84
C GLN A 164 -27.14 -6.15 25.89
N SER A 165 -27.73 -5.04 26.29
CA SER A 165 -29.18 -4.81 26.21
C SER A 165 -29.56 -4.18 24.87
N LEU A 166 -30.84 -4.33 24.52
CA LEU A 166 -31.43 -3.73 23.32
C LEU A 166 -32.02 -2.35 23.63
N ALA A 167 -32.50 -1.66 22.59
CA ALA A 167 -33.30 -0.45 22.72
C ALA A 167 -34.37 -0.57 23.82
N PRO A 168 -34.64 0.51 24.59
CA PRO A 168 -34.08 1.86 24.44
C PRO A 168 -32.81 2.12 25.27
N ASP A 169 -32.38 1.16 26.09
CA ASP A 169 -31.37 1.40 27.12
C ASP A 169 -29.94 1.22 26.59
N TRP A 170 -29.75 0.35 25.60
CA TRP A 170 -28.46 0.04 24.94
C TRP A 170 -27.28 0.06 25.91
N GLN A 171 -27.27 -0.84 26.90
CA GLN A 171 -26.23 -0.93 27.91
C GLN A 171 -25.39 -2.19 27.68
N GLY A 172 -24.07 -2.04 27.74
CA GLY A 172 -23.13 -3.15 27.71
C GLY A 172 -21.77 -2.78 28.30
N ASP A 173 -20.80 -3.70 28.16
CA ASP A 173 -19.42 -3.51 28.65
C ASP A 173 -18.36 -3.70 27.53
N MET A 174 -18.81 -3.93 26.29
CA MET A 174 -18.00 -4.39 25.16
C MET A 174 -17.99 -3.39 24.00
N LEU A 175 -17.52 -3.81 22.82
CA LEU A 175 -17.31 -2.92 21.67
C LEU A 175 -18.62 -2.35 21.10
N TYR A 176 -19.72 -3.10 21.20
CA TYR A 176 -21.05 -2.63 20.80
C TYR A 176 -21.51 -1.41 21.62
N GLU A 177 -21.31 -1.45 22.94
CA GLU A 177 -21.56 -0.31 23.83
C GLU A 177 -20.65 0.88 23.48
N LEU A 178 -19.37 0.63 23.21
CA LEU A 178 -18.44 1.68 22.81
C LEU A 178 -18.92 2.39 21.54
N ALA A 179 -19.41 1.62 20.56
CA ALA A 179 -20.00 2.16 19.35
C ALA A 179 -21.29 2.94 19.62
N GLN A 180 -22.13 2.45 20.54
CA GLN A 180 -23.32 3.19 20.97
C GLN A 180 -22.97 4.55 21.57
N ALA A 181 -22.03 4.57 22.53
CA ALA A 181 -21.58 5.81 23.16
C ALA A 181 -20.95 6.79 22.15
N GLY A 182 -20.19 6.29 21.20
CA GLY A 182 -19.65 7.08 20.08
C GLY A 182 -20.75 7.67 19.20
N GLY A 183 -21.72 6.84 18.79
CA GLY A 183 -22.88 7.27 18.00
C GLY A 183 -23.66 8.39 18.68
N ASP A 184 -23.95 8.25 19.97
CA ASP A 184 -24.69 9.24 20.75
C ASP A 184 -23.94 10.58 20.86
N LEU A 185 -22.61 10.55 21.04
CA LEU A 185 -21.77 11.75 21.17
C LEU A 185 -21.56 12.48 19.84
N PHE A 186 -21.58 11.76 18.72
CA PHE A 186 -21.26 12.28 17.39
C PHE A 186 -22.48 12.42 16.46
N GLY A 187 -23.67 12.06 16.95
CA GLY A 187 -24.90 12.10 16.18
C GLY A 187 -24.97 11.06 15.05
N THR A 188 -24.20 9.98 15.13
CA THR A 188 -24.17 8.90 14.12
C THR A 188 -25.02 7.70 14.56
N VAL A 189 -26.30 7.96 14.79
CA VAL A 189 -27.32 6.96 15.17
C VAL A 189 -28.46 6.89 14.15
N ASP A 190 -29.11 5.73 14.05
CA ASP A 190 -30.28 5.51 13.22
C ASP A 190 -31.56 6.10 13.84
N SER A 191 -32.71 5.90 13.17
CA SER A 191 -34.01 6.37 13.67
C SER A 191 -34.47 5.72 14.98
N ASN A 192 -33.89 4.58 15.36
CA ASN A 192 -34.17 3.87 16.60
C ASN A 192 -33.16 4.22 17.71
N GLY A 193 -32.17 5.05 17.41
CA GLY A 193 -31.06 5.39 18.29
C GLY A 193 -29.96 4.33 18.36
N GLU A 194 -29.93 3.34 17.47
CA GLU A 194 -28.79 2.41 17.35
C GLU A 194 -27.64 3.12 16.63
N ALA A 195 -26.40 3.03 17.13
CA ALA A 195 -25.25 3.55 16.38
C ALA A 195 -25.14 2.93 14.99
N LEU A 196 -24.93 3.77 13.97
CA LEU A 196 -24.88 3.32 12.55
C LEU A 196 -23.82 2.24 12.32
N VAL A 197 -22.67 2.37 13.00
CA VAL A 197 -21.58 1.37 12.99
C VAL A 197 -22.05 0.00 13.48
N ASN A 198 -22.87 -0.06 14.53
CA ASN A 198 -23.41 -1.32 15.05
C ASN A 198 -24.33 -1.98 14.03
N SER A 199 -25.20 -1.20 13.39
CA SER A 199 -26.10 -1.69 12.35
C SER A 199 -25.31 -2.24 11.15
N ASP A 200 -24.24 -1.55 10.73
CA ASP A 200 -23.39 -1.92 9.58
C ASP A 200 -22.57 -3.20 9.84
N ILE A 201 -21.90 -3.29 11.01
CA ILE A 201 -21.16 -4.51 11.40
C ILE A 201 -22.11 -5.72 11.48
N ARG A 202 -23.31 -5.53 12.04
CA ARG A 202 -24.31 -6.60 12.10
C ARG A 202 -24.72 -7.05 10.70
N GLU A 203 -24.97 -6.13 9.77
CA GLU A 203 -25.35 -6.47 8.39
C GLU A 203 -24.22 -7.23 7.68
N SER A 204 -22.99 -6.76 7.80
CA SER A 204 -21.81 -7.38 7.19
C SER A 204 -21.55 -8.77 7.76
N TYR A 205 -21.70 -8.94 9.07
CA TYR A 205 -21.60 -10.25 9.69
C TYR A 205 -22.75 -11.19 9.27
N GLN A 206 -23.97 -10.70 9.05
CA GLN A 206 -25.07 -11.50 8.49
C GLN A 206 -24.80 -11.92 7.03
N GLN A 207 -24.09 -11.10 6.25
CA GLN A 207 -23.63 -11.50 4.92
C GLN A 207 -22.54 -12.58 5.02
N LEU A 208 -21.59 -12.42 5.95
CA LEU A 208 -20.55 -13.41 6.22
C LEU A 208 -21.14 -14.74 6.68
N GLN A 209 -22.15 -14.72 7.56
CA GLN A 209 -22.84 -15.91 8.02
C GLN A 209 -23.58 -16.64 6.89
N ARG A 210 -24.20 -15.89 5.97
CA ARG A 210 -24.82 -16.47 4.76
C ARG A 210 -23.76 -17.16 3.90
N LEU A 211 -22.63 -16.51 3.66
CA LEU A 211 -21.50 -17.07 2.93
C LEU A 211 -20.97 -18.36 3.57
N MET A 212 -20.76 -18.36 4.90
CA MET A 212 -20.30 -19.53 5.66
C MET A 212 -21.31 -20.68 5.68
N SER A 213 -22.59 -20.42 5.37
CA SER A 213 -23.63 -21.45 5.27
C SER A 213 -23.59 -22.20 3.94
N GLU A 214 -22.87 -21.69 2.94
CA GLU A 214 -22.70 -22.33 1.64
C GLU A 214 -21.75 -23.53 1.73
N GLU A 215 -22.00 -24.53 0.87
CA GLU A 215 -21.11 -25.70 0.73
C GLU A 215 -19.76 -25.25 0.16
N ASP A 216 -18.68 -25.85 0.68
CA ASP A 216 -17.30 -25.63 0.23
C ASP A 216 -16.87 -24.14 0.15
N TYR A 217 -17.43 -23.27 1.00
CA TYR A 217 -17.17 -21.82 0.91
C TYR A 217 -15.68 -21.45 1.05
N CYS A 218 -14.90 -22.18 1.84
CA CYS A 218 -13.44 -21.95 1.91
C CYS A 218 -12.65 -22.49 0.70
N GLN A 219 -13.25 -23.36 -0.13
CA GLN A 219 -12.59 -23.94 -1.32
C GLN A 219 -12.73 -23.04 -2.56
N ARG A 220 -13.76 -22.18 -2.60
CA ARG A 220 -14.04 -21.30 -3.74
C ARG A 220 -13.31 -19.96 -3.60
N ASP A 221 -12.57 -19.58 -4.64
CA ASP A 221 -11.85 -18.30 -4.70
C ASP A 221 -12.77 -17.09 -4.45
N GLU A 222 -13.91 -17.04 -5.15
CA GLU A 222 -14.90 -15.95 -5.04
C GLU A 222 -15.49 -15.81 -3.62
N SER A 223 -15.68 -16.94 -2.93
CA SER A 223 -16.19 -16.96 -1.56
C SER A 223 -15.14 -16.46 -0.57
N VAL A 224 -13.89 -16.91 -0.71
CA VAL A 224 -12.78 -16.41 0.14
C VAL A 224 -12.55 -14.92 -0.08
N GLU A 225 -12.63 -14.45 -1.33
CA GLU A 225 -12.57 -13.02 -1.65
C GLU A 225 -13.72 -12.24 -1.01
N SER A 226 -14.96 -12.76 -1.07
CA SER A 226 -16.12 -12.13 -0.44
C SER A 226 -15.96 -12.05 1.08
N ALA A 227 -15.45 -13.11 1.71
CA ALA A 227 -15.14 -13.11 3.14
C ALA A 227 -14.06 -12.08 3.48
N TRP A 228 -12.99 -12.00 2.67
CA TRP A 228 -11.93 -11.01 2.82
C TRP A 228 -12.46 -9.57 2.79
N ARG A 229 -13.34 -9.25 1.83
CA ARG A 229 -13.96 -7.92 1.70
C ARG A 229 -14.81 -7.59 2.93
N LEU A 230 -15.67 -8.53 3.38
CA LEU A 230 -16.51 -8.35 4.57
C LEU A 230 -15.68 -8.18 5.84
N VAL A 231 -14.60 -8.95 6.00
CA VAL A 231 -13.68 -8.82 7.15
C VAL A 231 -13.04 -7.43 7.17
N ASN A 232 -12.51 -6.95 6.05
CA ASN A 232 -11.89 -5.61 5.99
C ASN A 232 -12.91 -4.49 6.25
N HIS A 233 -14.15 -4.64 5.78
CA HIS A 233 -15.24 -3.70 6.07
C HIS A 233 -15.54 -3.65 7.57
N ILE A 234 -15.75 -4.81 8.21
CA ILE A 234 -15.99 -4.92 9.65
C ILE A 234 -14.84 -4.28 10.45
N LEU A 235 -13.60 -4.59 10.12
CA LEU A 235 -12.42 -4.02 10.78
C LEU A 235 -12.38 -2.50 10.66
N SER A 236 -12.70 -1.95 9.49
CA SER A 236 -12.76 -0.50 9.25
C SER A 236 -13.81 0.16 10.14
N ARG A 237 -14.99 -0.47 10.28
CA ARG A 237 -16.07 0.01 11.14
C ARG A 237 -15.74 -0.06 12.63
N MET A 238 -14.95 -1.04 13.07
CA MET A 238 -14.50 -1.14 14.47
C MET A 238 -13.61 0.04 14.92
N TYR A 239 -12.93 0.72 13.99
CA TYR A 239 -12.07 1.86 14.31
C TYR A 239 -12.84 3.17 14.51
N VAL A 240 -14.01 3.33 13.88
CA VAL A 240 -14.84 4.55 13.98
C VAL A 240 -15.08 4.94 15.44
N PRO A 241 -15.59 4.05 16.33
CA PRO A 241 -15.84 4.44 17.71
C PRO A 241 -14.56 4.67 18.52
N MET A 242 -13.43 4.07 18.15
CA MET A 242 -12.15 4.38 18.79
C MET A 242 -11.67 5.79 18.45
N VAL A 243 -11.85 6.22 17.20
CA VAL A 243 -11.53 7.58 16.74
C VAL A 243 -12.47 8.60 17.38
N GLN A 244 -13.78 8.34 17.40
CA GLN A 244 -14.77 9.16 18.09
C GLN A 244 -14.39 9.34 19.56
N MET A 245 -14.08 8.26 20.26
CA MET A 245 -13.72 8.32 21.67
C MET A 245 -12.34 8.93 21.94
N LEU A 246 -11.40 8.85 20.99
CA LEU A 246 -10.14 9.60 21.03
C LEU A 246 -10.40 11.11 20.96
N ILE A 247 -11.23 11.56 20.00
CA ILE A 247 -11.61 12.96 19.84
C ILE A 247 -12.33 13.47 21.10
N HIS A 248 -13.31 12.71 21.61
CA HIS A 248 -14.00 13.01 22.86
C HIS A 248 -13.01 13.17 24.01
N SER A 249 -12.11 12.21 24.21
CA SER A 249 -11.12 12.23 25.31
C SER A 249 -10.16 13.42 25.19
N MET A 250 -9.76 13.81 23.98
CA MET A 250 -8.90 14.99 23.77
C MET A 250 -9.62 16.30 24.07
N LYS A 251 -10.94 16.35 23.85
CA LYS A 251 -11.81 17.50 24.15
C LYS A 251 -12.15 17.61 25.63
N GLN A 252 -12.28 16.49 26.34
CA GLN A 252 -12.37 16.45 27.79
C GLN A 252 -10.97 16.61 28.39
N GLU A 253 -10.43 17.85 28.41
CA GLU A 253 -9.03 18.22 28.73
C GLU A 253 -8.42 17.61 30.01
N THR A 254 -9.22 16.98 30.87
CA THR A 254 -8.79 16.26 32.08
C THR A 254 -8.44 14.79 31.87
N ASP A 255 -8.73 14.20 30.71
CA ASP A 255 -8.72 12.74 30.50
C ASP A 255 -7.47 12.23 29.75
N VAL A 256 -6.29 12.72 30.15
CA VAL A 256 -5.00 12.42 29.48
C VAL A 256 -4.71 10.91 29.41
N HIS A 257 -5.17 10.14 30.40
CA HIS A 257 -4.98 8.70 30.43
C HIS A 257 -5.83 7.99 29.36
N LYS A 258 -7.10 8.40 29.17
CA LYS A 258 -7.93 7.91 28.07
C LYS A 258 -7.44 8.37 26.72
N VAL A 259 -6.93 9.60 26.59
CA VAL A 259 -6.26 10.05 25.36
C VAL A 259 -5.14 9.07 25.01
N ARG A 260 -4.27 8.71 25.96
CA ARG A 260 -3.20 7.74 25.73
C ARG A 260 -3.73 6.35 25.36
N MET A 261 -4.75 5.86 26.06
CA MET A 261 -5.37 4.55 25.79
C MET A 261 -5.94 4.48 24.37
N TYR A 262 -6.80 5.42 23.97
CA TYR A 262 -7.36 5.42 22.62
C TYR A 262 -6.31 5.71 21.55
N SER A 263 -5.30 6.53 21.86
CA SER A 263 -4.17 6.74 20.95
C SER A 263 -3.37 5.46 20.73
N MET A 264 -3.20 4.62 21.77
CA MET A 264 -2.55 3.32 21.61
C MET A 264 -3.38 2.38 20.74
N ALA A 265 -4.71 2.46 20.75
CA ALA A 265 -5.57 1.64 19.90
C ALA A 265 -5.56 2.11 18.42
N VAL A 266 -5.53 3.42 18.18
CA VAL A 266 -5.71 4.00 16.83
C VAL A 266 -4.40 4.30 16.12
N ILE A 267 -3.46 4.97 16.78
CA ILE A 267 -2.32 5.58 16.09
C ILE A 267 -1.39 4.53 15.46
N PRO A 268 -1.03 3.41 16.13
CA PRO A 268 -0.15 2.43 15.52
C PRO A 268 -0.75 1.75 14.27
N GLN A 269 -2.08 1.66 14.18
CA GLN A 269 -2.77 1.14 12.99
C GLN A 269 -2.55 2.00 11.75
N LEU A 270 -2.21 3.28 11.92
CA LEU A 270 -1.87 4.19 10.82
C LEU A 270 -0.51 3.89 10.18
N SER A 271 0.26 2.92 10.69
CA SER A 271 1.49 2.47 10.03
C SER A 271 1.24 1.87 8.64
N GLN A 272 0.03 1.39 8.36
CA GLN A 272 -0.39 0.94 7.02
C GLN A 272 -0.93 2.07 6.12
N CYS A 273 -0.92 3.31 6.62
CA CYS A 273 -1.39 4.51 5.95
C CYS A 273 -0.21 5.41 5.58
N THR A 274 -0.36 6.73 5.62
CA THR A 274 0.72 7.68 5.33
C THR A 274 1.77 7.69 6.45
N PRO A 275 3.01 7.21 6.22
CA PRO A 275 4.03 7.08 7.27
C PRO A 275 4.35 8.41 7.98
N SER A 276 4.42 9.53 7.24
CA SER A 276 4.68 10.84 7.83
C SER A 276 3.54 11.37 8.73
N ILE A 277 2.29 10.98 8.47
CA ILE A 277 1.13 11.31 9.32
C ILE A 277 1.17 10.47 10.59
N HIS A 278 1.38 9.16 10.44
CA HIS A 278 1.57 8.23 11.56
C HIS A 278 2.68 8.70 12.50
N GLN A 279 3.86 9.02 11.97
CA GLN A 279 5.00 9.48 12.78
C GLN A 279 4.66 10.73 13.59
N LYS A 280 3.98 11.72 12.98
CA LYS A 280 3.57 12.95 13.68
C LYS A 280 2.53 12.69 14.76
N LEU A 281 1.54 11.85 14.48
CA LEU A 281 0.51 11.49 15.46
C LEU A 281 1.11 10.70 16.62
N LYS A 282 2.02 9.76 16.34
CA LYS A 282 2.78 9.03 17.35
C LYS A 282 3.56 9.99 18.24
N GLU A 283 4.26 10.96 17.64
CA GLU A 283 4.98 12.00 18.38
C GLU A 283 4.04 12.79 19.31
N TYR A 284 2.88 13.22 18.82
CA TYR A 284 1.94 14.04 19.59
C TYR A 284 1.25 13.28 20.74
N LEU A 285 0.95 12.00 20.55
CA LEU A 285 0.00 11.26 21.39
C LEU A 285 0.59 10.09 22.17
N LEU A 286 1.68 9.49 21.67
CA LEU A 286 2.31 8.30 22.27
C LEU A 286 3.67 8.62 22.89
N ASP A 287 4.52 9.34 22.15
CA ASP A 287 5.89 9.67 22.59
C ASP A 287 5.87 10.85 23.58
N ASN A 288 4.96 11.79 23.38
CA ASN A 288 4.75 12.93 24.27
C ASN A 288 3.41 12.84 25.02
N LYS A 289 3.31 13.60 26.11
CA LYS A 289 2.02 13.85 26.76
C LYS A 289 1.19 14.79 25.89
N TYR A 290 -0.07 14.43 25.66
CA TYR A 290 -1.02 15.27 24.95
C TYR A 290 -1.10 16.68 25.55
N LYS A 291 -1.22 17.67 24.66
CA LYS A 291 -1.44 19.07 24.99
C LYS A 291 -2.61 19.59 24.19
N ALA A 292 -3.56 20.25 24.86
CA ALA A 292 -4.78 20.77 24.22
C ALA A 292 -4.50 21.74 23.06
N GLU A 293 -3.39 22.49 23.11
CA GLU A 293 -2.95 23.39 22.02
C GLU A 293 -2.70 22.67 20.69
N ASN A 294 -2.38 21.37 20.73
CA ASN A 294 -2.12 20.57 19.53
C ASN A 294 -3.41 19.98 18.93
N PHE A 295 -4.55 20.08 19.61
CA PHE A 295 -5.81 19.46 19.19
C PHE A 295 -6.17 19.74 17.72
N PRO A 296 -6.14 21.00 17.20
CA PRO A 296 -6.51 21.26 15.82
C PRO A 296 -5.62 20.53 14.81
N ARG A 297 -4.32 20.45 15.10
CA ARG A 297 -3.37 19.77 14.22
C ARG A 297 -3.49 18.26 14.27
N ILE A 298 -3.76 17.70 15.45
CA ILE A 298 -3.99 16.26 15.63
C ILE A 298 -5.27 15.85 14.90
N LEU A 299 -6.35 16.63 15.06
CA LEU A 299 -7.62 16.39 14.40
C LEU A 299 -7.47 16.39 12.86
N GLU A 300 -6.78 17.39 12.29
CA GLU A 300 -6.48 17.45 10.85
C GLU A 300 -5.73 16.19 10.37
N LEU A 301 -4.70 15.76 11.10
CA LEU A 301 -3.92 14.57 10.76
C LEU A 301 -4.74 13.27 10.88
N LEU A 302 -5.62 13.16 11.87
CA LEU A 302 -6.54 12.03 12.02
C LEU A 302 -7.53 11.98 10.84
N GLN A 303 -8.15 13.12 10.50
CA GLN A 303 -9.13 13.22 9.41
C GLN A 303 -8.51 12.86 8.05
N LEU A 304 -7.27 13.26 7.80
CA LEU A 304 -6.51 12.85 6.60
C LEU A 304 -6.24 11.35 6.52
N SER A 305 -6.46 10.60 7.60
CA SER A 305 -6.23 9.15 7.66
C SER A 305 -7.50 8.31 7.54
N TYR A 306 -8.69 8.93 7.53
CA TYR A 306 -9.97 8.21 7.57
C TYR A 306 -10.16 7.30 6.35
N ASP A 307 -9.92 7.83 5.15
CA ASP A 307 -10.03 7.05 3.90
C ASP A 307 -9.14 5.80 3.94
N CYS A 308 -7.90 5.92 4.43
CA CYS A 308 -7.01 4.77 4.58
C CYS A 308 -7.49 3.76 5.64
N LEU A 309 -8.15 4.23 6.69
CA LEU A 309 -8.77 3.34 7.68
C LEU A 309 -10.08 2.72 7.21
N GLY A 310 -10.60 3.12 6.04
CA GLY A 310 -11.78 2.55 5.41
C GLY A 310 -13.11 3.15 5.87
N PHE A 311 -13.11 4.40 6.32
CA PHE A 311 -14.34 5.12 6.67
C PHE A 311 -14.23 6.62 6.34
N SER A 312 -15.37 7.30 6.33
CA SER A 312 -15.51 8.69 5.88
C SER A 312 -15.72 9.67 7.05
N CYS A 313 -15.74 10.97 6.73
CA CYS A 313 -16.17 12.01 7.67
C CYS A 313 -17.60 11.76 8.20
N GLN A 314 -18.50 11.29 7.33
CA GLN A 314 -19.89 11.01 7.67
C GLN A 314 -20.00 9.87 8.70
N ASP A 315 -19.14 8.86 8.59
CA ASP A 315 -19.12 7.74 9.54
C ASP A 315 -18.71 8.20 10.95
N VAL A 316 -17.80 9.19 11.04
CA VAL A 316 -17.36 9.76 12.33
C VAL A 316 -18.37 10.75 12.89
N GLY A 317 -18.94 11.62 12.06
CA GLY A 317 -19.96 12.62 12.43
C GLY A 317 -19.42 13.86 13.16
N ALA A 318 -20.34 14.66 13.71
CA ALA A 318 -20.05 15.91 14.39
C ALA A 318 -20.14 15.76 15.92
N TYR A 319 -19.07 16.07 16.63
CA TYR A 319 -19.01 15.91 18.08
C TYR A 319 -19.83 16.96 18.83
N ASN A 320 -20.71 16.50 19.73
CA ASN A 320 -21.40 17.28 20.76
C ASN A 320 -22.10 18.55 20.22
N GLY A 321 -22.88 18.40 19.16
CA GLY A 321 -23.61 19.52 18.55
C GLY A 321 -22.69 20.56 17.90
N ASP A 322 -21.77 20.10 17.06
CA ASP A 322 -20.79 20.89 16.29
C ASP A 322 -19.67 21.56 17.11
N GLU A 323 -19.41 21.10 18.34
CA GLU A 323 -18.22 21.53 19.08
C GLU A 323 -16.93 21.13 18.35
N VAL A 324 -16.96 19.98 17.70
CA VAL A 324 -16.05 19.63 16.61
C VAL A 324 -16.93 19.31 15.41
N ALA A 325 -16.89 20.17 14.39
CA ALA A 325 -17.65 19.97 13.18
C ALA A 325 -17.21 18.68 12.47
N GLU A 326 -18.15 18.05 11.79
CA GLU A 326 -17.86 17.02 10.80
C GLU A 326 -16.83 17.56 9.79
N CYS A 327 -15.84 16.75 9.43
CA CYS A 327 -14.90 17.18 8.40
C CYS A 327 -15.59 17.31 7.05
N ALA A 328 -15.07 18.20 6.20
CA ALA A 328 -15.51 18.25 4.83
C ALA A 328 -15.11 16.94 4.14
N GLU A 329 -16.06 16.33 3.43
CA GLU A 329 -15.74 15.23 2.52
C GLU A 329 -14.68 15.68 1.50
N TYR A 330 -13.82 14.75 1.11
CA TYR A 330 -12.91 14.97 -0.01
C TYR A 330 -13.73 15.31 -1.27
N GLU A 331 -13.56 16.52 -1.81
CA GLU A 331 -14.19 16.91 -3.07
C GLU A 331 -13.66 16.04 -4.23
N THR A 332 -14.49 15.78 -5.25
CA THR A 332 -14.12 15.01 -6.46
C THR A 332 -12.97 15.63 -7.26
N SER A 333 -12.60 16.89 -6.98
CA SER A 333 -11.47 17.62 -7.55
C SER A 333 -10.22 17.62 -6.65
N HIS A 334 -10.07 16.63 -5.77
CA HIS A 334 -8.94 16.62 -4.86
C HIS A 334 -7.61 16.44 -5.62
N PRO A 335 -6.61 17.32 -5.40
CA PRO A 335 -5.36 17.21 -6.13
C PRO A 335 -4.52 16.01 -5.69
N LEU A 336 -3.97 15.26 -6.65
CA LEU A 336 -2.92 14.26 -6.47
C LEU A 336 -1.59 14.91 -6.85
N ALA A 337 -0.75 15.25 -5.87
CA ALA A 337 0.46 16.04 -6.09
C ALA A 337 0.25 17.29 -7.00
N SER A 338 -0.88 18.00 -6.79
CA SER A 338 -1.34 19.15 -7.62
C SER A 338 -1.92 18.82 -9.01
N PHE A 339 -1.99 17.56 -9.42
CA PHE A 339 -2.82 17.13 -10.56
C PHE A 339 -4.28 16.99 -10.11
N ILE A 340 -5.22 17.63 -10.81
CA ILE A 340 -6.66 17.52 -10.51
C ILE A 340 -7.31 16.61 -11.56
N PRO A 341 -7.76 15.40 -11.19
CA PRO A 341 -8.52 14.53 -12.08
C PRO A 341 -9.83 15.21 -12.52
N LYS A 342 -10.32 14.88 -13.72
CA LYS A 342 -11.61 15.37 -14.24
C LYS A 342 -12.75 14.40 -13.99
N THR A 343 -12.42 13.13 -13.79
CA THR A 343 -13.34 12.08 -13.36
C THR A 343 -13.13 11.79 -11.88
N ASP A 344 -14.18 11.31 -11.20
CA ASP A 344 -14.02 10.86 -9.81
C ASP A 344 -13.18 9.59 -9.78
N VAL A 345 -11.88 9.78 -9.53
CA VAL A 345 -10.93 8.70 -9.36
C VAL A 345 -11.21 7.85 -8.12
N ARG A 346 -12.24 8.15 -7.32
CA ARG A 346 -12.72 7.30 -6.23
C ARG A 346 -14.04 6.59 -6.53
N ALA A 347 -14.72 6.88 -7.64
CA ALA A 347 -15.94 6.17 -8.05
C ALA A 347 -15.69 5.15 -9.16
N VAL A 348 -14.66 5.34 -10.00
CA VAL A 348 -14.28 4.38 -11.06
C VAL A 348 -12.81 3.95 -11.00
N SER A 349 -11.99 4.67 -10.22
CA SER A 349 -10.55 4.43 -10.04
C SER A 349 -10.15 4.23 -8.58
N SER A 350 -11.13 4.09 -7.67
CA SER A 350 -10.91 4.02 -6.21
C SER A 350 -9.94 2.91 -5.86
N ILE A 351 -10.08 1.77 -6.55
CA ILE A 351 -9.18 0.64 -6.40
C ILE A 351 -7.76 1.00 -6.88
N GLN A 352 -7.62 1.74 -7.99
CA GLN A 352 -6.33 2.14 -8.55
C GLN A 352 -5.62 3.22 -7.73
N LEU A 353 -6.35 4.11 -7.04
CA LEU A 353 -5.75 5.15 -6.21
C LEU A 353 -5.07 4.55 -4.97
N TYR A 354 -5.67 3.53 -4.35
CA TYR A 354 -5.20 2.96 -3.08
C TYR A 354 -4.33 1.70 -3.22
N VAL A 355 -3.95 1.29 -4.44
CA VAL A 355 -3.04 0.14 -4.59
C VAL A 355 -1.65 0.39 -4.00
N ASP A 356 -1.24 1.64 -3.81
CA ASP A 356 -0.01 1.95 -3.07
C ASP A 356 -0.10 1.61 -1.59
N LEU A 357 -1.29 1.69 -0.98
CA LEU A 357 -1.55 1.20 0.38
C LEU A 357 -1.46 -0.33 0.44
N ASP A 358 -1.96 -1.04 -0.59
CA ASP A 358 -1.81 -2.50 -0.66
C ASP A 358 -0.33 -2.91 -0.78
N ILE A 359 0.46 -2.19 -1.58
CA ILE A 359 1.91 -2.41 -1.68
C ILE A 359 2.60 -2.15 -0.34
N LEU A 360 2.24 -1.06 0.35
CA LEU A 360 2.78 -0.73 1.67
C LEU A 360 2.42 -1.81 2.71
N ALA A 361 1.17 -2.28 2.71
CA ALA A 361 0.72 -3.38 3.56
C ALA A 361 1.52 -4.66 3.29
N ILE A 362 1.70 -5.04 2.03
CA ILE A 362 2.53 -6.19 1.64
C ILE A 362 3.97 -6.02 2.14
N ASP A 363 4.58 -4.85 1.93
CA ASP A 363 5.94 -4.55 2.42
C ASP A 363 6.06 -4.75 3.94
N HIS A 364 5.06 -4.28 4.68
CA HIS A 364 5.01 -4.36 6.13
C HIS A 364 4.80 -5.79 6.62
N LEU A 365 3.86 -6.52 6.03
CA LEU A 365 3.58 -7.90 6.42
C LEU A 365 4.76 -8.84 6.15
N LEU A 366 5.50 -8.61 5.07
CA LEU A 366 6.69 -9.40 4.70
C LEU A 366 7.90 -9.15 5.62
N LYS A 367 7.89 -8.11 6.47
CA LYS A 367 8.95 -7.89 7.49
C LYS A 367 8.89 -8.90 8.63
N PHE A 368 7.76 -9.56 8.83
CA PHE A 368 7.56 -10.48 9.95
C PHE A 368 7.80 -11.94 9.55
N PRO A 369 8.21 -12.78 10.51
CA PRO A 369 8.34 -14.22 10.29
C PRO A 369 6.98 -14.84 9.97
N SER A 370 7.00 -15.89 9.16
CA SER A 370 5.79 -16.58 8.68
C SER A 370 6.06 -18.06 8.48
N ASP A 371 5.08 -18.89 8.81
CA ASP A 371 5.03 -20.33 8.45
C ASP A 371 3.94 -20.66 7.44
N THR A 372 3.03 -19.72 7.14
CA THR A 372 1.99 -19.87 6.12
C THR A 372 2.31 -19.17 4.79
N LYS A 373 3.59 -18.88 4.54
CA LYS A 373 4.06 -18.19 3.32
C LYS A 373 3.43 -16.79 3.16
N ASN A 374 3.27 -16.09 4.28
CA ASN A 374 2.65 -14.78 4.43
C ASN A 374 1.29 -14.71 3.75
N ALA A 375 0.38 -15.62 4.10
CA ALA A 375 -0.87 -15.78 3.37
C ALA A 375 -1.72 -14.49 3.35
N MET A 376 -1.67 -13.69 4.42
CA MET A 376 -2.34 -12.39 4.43
C MET A 376 -1.73 -11.40 3.44
N ALA A 377 -0.40 -11.35 3.29
CA ALA A 377 0.23 -10.53 2.26
C ALA A 377 -0.17 -10.99 0.84
N GLN A 378 -0.38 -12.31 0.65
CA GLN A 378 -0.94 -12.82 -0.60
C GLN A 378 -2.39 -12.34 -0.82
N PHE A 379 -3.20 -12.20 0.22
CA PHE A 379 -4.57 -11.67 0.10
C PHE A 379 -4.60 -10.19 -0.29
N TYR A 380 -3.72 -9.37 0.28
CA TYR A 380 -3.52 -8.00 -0.21
C TYR A 380 -3.16 -7.97 -1.71
N TYR A 381 -2.27 -8.87 -2.15
CA TYR A 381 -1.92 -8.97 -3.56
C TYR A 381 -3.08 -9.48 -4.45
N LYS A 382 -3.80 -10.51 -4.02
CA LYS A 382 -4.84 -11.20 -4.79
C LYS A 382 -6.16 -10.44 -4.85
N TYR A 383 -6.56 -9.80 -3.75
CA TYR A 383 -7.91 -9.25 -3.57
C TYR A 383 -7.91 -7.75 -3.33
N GLY A 384 -6.78 -7.16 -2.89
CA GLY A 384 -6.70 -5.76 -2.47
C GLY A 384 -7.48 -5.47 -1.18
N ARG A 385 -7.14 -4.41 -0.44
CA ARG A 385 -7.84 -4.06 0.80
C ARG A 385 -9.17 -3.32 0.55
N SER A 386 -9.24 -2.53 -0.52
CA SER A 386 -10.35 -1.63 -0.79
C SER A 386 -11.56 -2.38 -1.31
N GLY A 387 -12.56 -2.59 -0.45
CA GLY A 387 -13.80 -3.30 -0.75
C GLY A 387 -15.01 -2.38 -0.83
N GLU A 388 -15.27 -1.80 -2.00
CA GLU A 388 -16.61 -1.84 -2.60
C GLU A 388 -16.41 -2.05 -4.10
N SER A 389 -16.90 -3.18 -4.63
CA SER A 389 -17.15 -3.33 -6.06
C SER A 389 -18.34 -2.42 -6.39
N LEU A 390 -18.10 -1.11 -6.51
CA LEU A 390 -19.04 -0.29 -7.26
C LEU A 390 -19.03 -0.86 -8.68
N GLU A 391 -20.17 -1.37 -9.14
CA GLU A 391 -20.39 -1.65 -10.55
C GLU A 391 -20.06 -0.37 -11.31
N SER A 392 -18.84 -0.27 -11.83
CA SER A 392 -18.46 0.86 -12.63
C SER A 392 -19.37 0.83 -13.86
N SER A 393 -19.90 1.99 -14.24
CA SER A 393 -20.69 2.17 -15.46
C SER A 393 -19.94 1.78 -16.75
N VAL A 394 -18.68 1.32 -16.63
CA VAL A 394 -17.78 0.95 -17.71
C VAL A 394 -17.49 -0.56 -17.75
N GLY A 395 -18.15 -1.37 -16.90
CA GLY A 395 -18.17 -2.83 -17.06
C GLY A 395 -16.87 -3.56 -16.71
N TYR A 396 -15.95 -2.93 -15.98
CA TYR A 396 -14.72 -3.56 -15.51
C TYR A 396 -14.49 -3.26 -14.02
N SER A 397 -14.20 -4.32 -13.26
CA SER A 397 -13.71 -4.27 -11.88
C SER A 397 -12.27 -4.78 -11.90
N ILE A 398 -11.29 -3.87 -11.97
CA ILE A 398 -9.91 -4.22 -11.59
C ILE A 398 -9.89 -4.13 -10.07
N ALA A 399 -9.80 -5.25 -9.36
CA ALA A 399 -9.93 -5.32 -7.92
C ALA A 399 -8.58 -5.33 -7.18
N SER A 400 -7.49 -5.79 -7.83
CA SER A 400 -6.24 -6.06 -7.12
C SER A 400 -4.95 -5.91 -7.94
N LEU A 401 -3.80 -5.99 -7.25
CA LEU A 401 -2.48 -6.07 -7.87
C LEU A 401 -2.32 -7.33 -8.74
N GLN A 402 -2.91 -8.45 -8.34
CA GLN A 402 -2.93 -9.68 -9.13
C GLN A 402 -3.75 -9.51 -10.41
N ASP A 403 -4.91 -8.83 -10.35
CA ASP A 403 -5.67 -8.52 -11.55
C ASP A 403 -4.82 -7.71 -12.52
N MET A 404 -4.12 -6.66 -12.05
CA MET A 404 -3.21 -5.89 -12.90
C MET A 404 -2.11 -6.75 -13.53
N ALA A 405 -1.57 -7.73 -12.79
CA ALA A 405 -0.55 -8.65 -13.27
C ALA A 405 -1.07 -9.71 -14.24
N ARG A 406 -2.38 -10.00 -14.24
CA ARG A 406 -3.01 -11.07 -15.03
C ARG A 406 -3.81 -10.56 -16.22
N LEU A 407 -4.49 -9.42 -16.09
CA LEU A 407 -5.41 -8.85 -17.08
C LEU A 407 -4.70 -8.58 -18.40
N THR A 408 -4.85 -9.52 -19.35
CA THR A 408 -4.24 -9.44 -20.68
C THR A 408 -5.02 -8.50 -21.61
N GLU A 409 -6.32 -8.33 -21.39
CA GLU A 409 -7.18 -7.51 -22.27
C GLU A 409 -6.82 -6.02 -22.24
N GLN A 410 -6.45 -5.48 -21.07
CA GLN A 410 -6.02 -4.09 -20.92
C GLN A 410 -4.55 -3.95 -21.33
N ARG A 411 -3.70 -4.89 -20.92
CA ARG A 411 -2.26 -4.87 -21.24
C ARG A 411 -1.99 -5.01 -22.73
N GLN A 412 -2.86 -5.65 -23.52
CA GLN A 412 -2.64 -5.79 -24.96
C GLN A 412 -2.58 -4.46 -25.73
N PHE A 413 -3.10 -3.38 -25.16
CA PHE A 413 -3.02 -2.03 -25.73
C PHE A 413 -1.69 -1.33 -25.45
N SER A 414 -0.83 -1.89 -24.58
CA SER A 414 0.53 -1.41 -24.39
C SER A 414 1.36 -1.60 -25.68
N PRO A 415 2.15 -0.59 -26.09
CA PRO A 415 3.03 -0.68 -27.26
C PRO A 415 4.18 -1.69 -27.09
N TYR A 416 4.42 -2.16 -25.86
CA TYR A 416 5.43 -3.16 -25.55
C TYR A 416 4.85 -4.54 -25.20
N TYR A 417 3.53 -4.73 -25.21
CA TYR A 417 2.89 -5.97 -24.77
C TYR A 417 3.50 -7.23 -25.42
N ASN A 418 3.62 -7.22 -26.75
CA ASN A 418 4.22 -8.34 -27.49
C ASN A 418 5.70 -8.56 -27.16
N ASP A 419 6.44 -7.49 -26.84
CA ASP A 419 7.84 -7.58 -26.46
C ASP A 419 7.99 -8.31 -25.11
N TYR A 420 7.13 -8.01 -24.12
CA TYR A 420 7.07 -8.75 -22.85
C TYR A 420 6.68 -10.21 -23.05
N LEU A 421 5.64 -10.49 -23.84
CA LEU A 421 5.20 -11.85 -24.15
C LEU A 421 6.32 -12.71 -24.76
N LEU A 422 7.06 -12.14 -25.71
CA LEU A 422 8.14 -12.85 -26.40
C LEU A 422 9.35 -13.06 -25.50
N TYR A 423 9.73 -12.05 -24.71
CA TYR A 423 10.90 -12.11 -23.83
C TYR A 423 10.70 -13.16 -22.73
N PHE A 424 9.57 -13.09 -22.02
CA PHE A 424 9.28 -13.98 -20.89
C PHE A 424 8.56 -15.27 -21.27
N LYS A 425 8.20 -15.45 -22.54
CA LYS A 425 7.52 -16.64 -23.07
C LYS A 425 6.16 -16.90 -22.41
N GLY A 426 5.45 -15.85 -21.99
CA GLY A 426 4.11 -15.95 -21.42
C GLY A 426 3.56 -14.63 -20.88
N PRO A 427 2.23 -14.52 -20.72
CA PRO A 427 1.56 -13.29 -20.24
C PRO A 427 1.59 -13.12 -18.71
N LEU A 428 1.93 -14.17 -17.96
CA LEU A 428 1.80 -14.22 -16.50
C LEU A 428 3.15 -14.21 -15.78
N PHE A 429 4.20 -13.67 -16.42
CA PHE A 429 5.54 -13.66 -15.82
C PHE A 429 5.55 -13.02 -14.43
N ALA A 430 5.05 -11.79 -14.31
CA ALA A 430 5.10 -11.05 -13.05
C ALA A 430 4.32 -11.76 -11.93
N ASP A 431 3.11 -12.24 -12.23
CA ASP A 431 2.30 -12.98 -11.27
C ASP A 431 2.96 -14.29 -10.83
N ASN A 432 3.48 -15.08 -11.78
CA ASN A 432 4.18 -16.32 -11.47
C ASN A 432 5.45 -16.08 -10.65
N ALA A 433 6.19 -15.01 -10.94
CA ALA A 433 7.39 -14.64 -10.21
C ALA A 433 7.07 -14.18 -8.78
N ILE A 434 6.02 -13.37 -8.59
CA ILE A 434 5.56 -12.92 -7.27
C ILE A 434 5.03 -14.09 -6.45
N MET A 435 4.15 -14.92 -7.00
CA MET A 435 3.61 -16.10 -6.32
C MET A 435 4.71 -17.12 -5.99
N GLY A 436 5.66 -17.34 -6.90
CA GLY A 436 6.83 -18.17 -6.65
C GLY A 436 7.73 -17.63 -5.54
N ALA A 437 7.89 -16.31 -5.43
CA ALA A 437 8.65 -15.68 -4.36
C ALA A 437 7.94 -15.75 -2.99
N PHE A 438 6.60 -15.76 -2.96
CA PHE A 438 5.86 -16.07 -1.72
C PHE A 438 6.12 -17.51 -1.26
N ASP A 439 6.22 -18.45 -2.20
CA ASP A 439 6.51 -19.87 -1.92
C ASP A 439 7.95 -20.13 -1.46
N ASP A 440 8.90 -19.27 -1.82
CA ASP A 440 10.32 -19.37 -1.49
C ASP A 440 10.63 -18.75 -0.10
N THR A 441 10.22 -19.44 0.95
CA THR A 441 10.36 -18.95 2.35
C THR A 441 11.79 -18.99 2.89
N GLU A 442 12.72 -19.64 2.19
CA GLU A 442 14.14 -19.72 2.58
C GLU A 442 14.96 -18.52 2.08
N ASN A 443 14.36 -17.68 1.23
CA ASN A 443 15.03 -16.55 0.60
C ASN A 443 14.75 -15.23 1.32
N ASP A 444 15.75 -14.75 2.05
CA ASP A 444 15.69 -13.47 2.78
C ASP A 444 15.47 -12.25 1.86
N GLN A 445 15.71 -12.39 0.55
CA GLN A 445 15.50 -11.34 -0.45
C GLN A 445 14.06 -11.21 -0.93
N ARG A 446 13.18 -12.17 -0.60
CA ARG A 446 11.83 -12.27 -1.19
C ARG A 446 10.99 -11.01 -1.00
N ARG A 447 11.12 -10.32 0.14
CA ARG A 447 10.40 -9.06 0.42
C ARG A 447 10.75 -8.01 -0.62
N ALA A 448 12.04 -7.71 -0.76
CA ALA A 448 12.53 -6.70 -1.69
C ALA A 448 12.21 -7.07 -3.14
N TYR A 449 12.29 -8.36 -3.49
CA TYR A 449 11.94 -8.84 -4.82
C TYR A 449 10.45 -8.69 -5.15
N ILE A 450 9.55 -9.14 -4.27
CA ILE A 450 8.09 -9.04 -4.46
C ILE A 450 7.67 -7.58 -4.61
N VAL A 451 8.06 -6.73 -3.66
CA VAL A 451 7.70 -5.30 -3.66
C VAL A 451 8.27 -4.62 -4.92
N SER A 452 9.49 -4.95 -5.32
CA SER A 452 10.12 -4.36 -6.51
C SER A 452 9.47 -4.84 -7.81
N LEU A 453 9.07 -6.12 -7.92
CA LEU A 453 8.35 -6.62 -9.09
C LEU A 453 6.98 -5.93 -9.24
N ILE A 454 6.25 -5.75 -8.15
CA ILE A 454 4.97 -5.04 -8.18
C ILE A 454 5.17 -3.61 -8.70
N ARG A 455 6.12 -2.87 -8.09
CA ARG A 455 6.36 -1.45 -8.39
C ARG A 455 6.99 -1.19 -9.76
N ASN A 456 7.90 -2.05 -10.21
CA ASN A 456 8.65 -1.82 -11.45
C ASN A 456 8.07 -2.57 -12.66
N THR A 457 7.34 -3.67 -12.44
CA THR A 457 6.84 -4.51 -13.54
C THR A 457 5.32 -4.48 -13.62
N VAL A 458 4.60 -4.87 -12.56
CA VAL A 458 3.13 -4.99 -12.58
C VAL A 458 2.45 -3.65 -12.86
N ILE A 459 2.73 -2.64 -12.03
CA ILE A 459 2.10 -1.32 -12.16
C ILE A 459 2.48 -0.65 -13.48
N PRO A 460 3.77 -0.60 -13.90
CA PRO A 460 4.14 0.06 -15.15
C PRO A 460 3.58 -0.62 -16.40
N GLU A 461 3.57 -1.96 -16.49
CA GLU A 461 2.92 -2.67 -17.60
C GLU A 461 1.43 -2.34 -17.70
N PHE A 462 0.73 -2.30 -16.57
CA PHE A 462 -0.68 -1.96 -16.52
C PHE A 462 -0.93 -0.51 -16.95
N MET A 463 -0.12 0.44 -16.46
CA MET A 463 -0.16 1.86 -16.86
C MET A 463 0.04 2.04 -18.37
N MET A 464 0.97 1.30 -18.99
CA MET A 464 1.17 1.34 -20.44
C MET A 464 -0.09 0.88 -21.20
N GLY A 465 -0.83 -0.10 -20.66
CA GLY A 465 -2.11 -0.54 -21.19
C GLY A 465 -3.19 0.55 -21.09
N LEU A 466 -3.26 1.28 -19.96
CA LEU A 466 -4.19 2.39 -19.77
C LEU A 466 -3.99 3.52 -20.79
N LEU A 467 -2.74 3.90 -21.07
CA LEU A 467 -2.45 4.91 -22.11
C LEU A 467 -2.93 4.44 -23.49
N GLY A 468 -2.73 3.15 -23.81
CA GLY A 468 -3.21 2.56 -25.06
C GLY A 468 -4.73 2.54 -25.18
N LEU A 469 -5.43 2.22 -24.08
CA LEU A 469 -6.90 2.27 -23.99
C LEU A 469 -7.41 3.70 -24.14
N ALA A 470 -6.80 4.67 -23.46
CA ALA A 470 -7.16 6.09 -23.59
C ALA A 470 -7.07 6.55 -25.04
N LEU A 471 -6.00 6.17 -25.76
CA LEU A 471 -5.83 6.52 -27.17
C LEU A 471 -6.88 5.86 -28.07
N LYS A 472 -7.12 4.56 -27.86
CA LYS A 472 -8.10 3.78 -28.61
C LYS A 472 -9.49 4.42 -28.47
N ASP A 473 -9.90 4.71 -27.25
CA ASP A 473 -11.23 5.27 -26.97
C ASP A 473 -11.34 6.74 -27.38
N CYS A 474 -10.25 7.53 -27.37
CA CYS A 474 -10.25 8.84 -28.02
C CYS A 474 -10.61 8.73 -29.51
N LYS A 475 -9.99 7.77 -30.21
CA LYS A 475 -10.23 7.56 -31.64
C LYS A 475 -11.63 6.99 -31.93
N ASP A 476 -12.34 6.49 -30.92
CA ASP A 476 -13.73 6.08 -31.03
C ASP A 476 -14.65 7.32 -30.95
N VAL A 477 -15.58 7.44 -31.89
CA VAL A 477 -16.33 8.69 -32.11
C VAL A 477 -17.57 8.79 -31.21
N GLU A 478 -17.85 7.75 -30.42
CA GLU A 478 -19.11 7.59 -29.70
C GLU A 478 -19.11 8.18 -28.28
N ASN A 479 -17.98 8.16 -27.54
CA ASN A 479 -17.85 8.81 -26.22
C ASN A 479 -16.39 9.01 -25.78
N ILE A 480 -16.03 10.21 -25.28
CA ILE A 480 -14.69 10.57 -24.78
C ILE A 480 -14.52 10.35 -23.26
N GLU A 481 -15.62 10.14 -22.52
CA GLU A 481 -15.58 9.91 -21.06
C GLU A 481 -14.67 8.73 -20.67
N PRO A 482 -14.71 7.56 -21.35
CA PRO A 482 -13.79 6.46 -21.06
C PRO A 482 -12.32 6.84 -21.25
N ALA A 483 -12.00 7.63 -22.28
CA ALA A 483 -10.63 8.06 -22.54
C ALA A 483 -10.08 8.98 -21.44
N THR A 484 -10.92 9.88 -20.91
CA THR A 484 -10.55 10.77 -19.78
C THR A 484 -10.32 9.97 -18.52
N MET A 485 -11.19 8.98 -18.25
CA MET A 485 -11.08 8.08 -17.12
C MET A 485 -9.77 7.27 -17.15
N TYR A 486 -9.36 6.72 -18.30
CA TYR A 486 -8.10 5.99 -18.41
C TYR A 486 -6.87 6.88 -18.23
N LEU A 487 -6.92 8.13 -18.68
CA LEU A 487 -5.86 9.11 -18.44
C LEU A 487 -5.75 9.47 -16.95
N ASP A 488 -6.88 9.71 -16.28
CA ASP A 488 -6.93 10.02 -14.86
C ASP A 488 -6.48 8.82 -14.01
N ALA A 489 -6.84 7.59 -14.41
CA ALA A 489 -6.37 6.35 -13.80
C ALA A 489 -4.84 6.16 -13.94
N PHE A 490 -4.27 6.46 -15.11
CA PHE A 490 -2.83 6.48 -15.31
C PHE A 490 -2.16 7.49 -14.35
N ALA A 491 -2.72 8.70 -14.24
CA ALA A 491 -2.19 9.72 -13.34
C ALA A 491 -2.24 9.27 -11.88
N ALA A 492 -3.34 8.66 -11.44
CA ALA A 492 -3.49 8.12 -10.09
C ALA A 492 -2.43 7.05 -9.78
N LEU A 493 -2.16 6.12 -10.70
CA LEU A 493 -1.12 5.09 -10.52
C LEU A 493 0.30 5.63 -10.62
N TYR A 494 0.53 6.66 -11.45
CA TYR A 494 1.84 7.30 -11.56
C TYR A 494 2.20 8.03 -10.26
N ILE A 495 1.22 8.74 -9.68
CA ILE A 495 1.39 9.60 -8.50
C ILE A 495 1.29 8.79 -7.21
N GLY A 496 0.19 8.06 -7.00
CA GLY A 496 -0.12 7.34 -5.77
C GLY A 496 -0.81 8.22 -4.72
N SER A 497 -1.71 7.63 -3.92
CA SER A 497 -2.42 8.29 -2.82
C SER A 497 -1.48 8.79 -1.71
N LEU A 498 -0.36 8.10 -1.48
CA LEU A 498 0.61 8.41 -0.42
C LEU A 498 1.40 9.71 -0.66
N GLU A 499 1.41 10.25 -1.88
CA GLU A 499 2.06 11.53 -2.18
C GLU A 499 1.29 12.74 -1.61
N GLY A 500 0.00 12.57 -1.33
CA GLY A 500 -0.89 13.63 -0.89
C GLY A 500 -1.02 14.78 -1.90
N ILE A 501 -1.32 15.98 -1.39
CA ILE A 501 -1.75 17.12 -2.24
C ILE A 501 -0.63 18.06 -2.68
N LYS A 502 0.55 17.99 -2.06
CA LYS A 502 1.60 18.98 -2.27
C LYS A 502 2.15 18.90 -3.69
N PRO A 503 2.51 20.02 -4.34
CA PRO A 503 3.03 20.00 -5.72
C PRO A 503 4.26 19.11 -5.93
N THR A 504 5.09 18.92 -4.91
CA THR A 504 6.26 18.03 -4.98
C THR A 504 5.95 16.57 -4.61
N GLY A 505 4.73 16.30 -4.15
CA GLY A 505 4.36 15.09 -3.42
C GLY A 505 4.87 15.09 -1.98
N SER A 506 4.89 13.90 -1.38
CA SER A 506 5.51 13.63 -0.09
C SER A 506 7.03 13.47 -0.25
N ASP A 507 7.77 13.82 0.80
CA ASP A 507 9.23 13.68 0.80
C ASP A 507 9.70 12.22 1.00
N SER A 508 8.83 11.37 1.57
CA SER A 508 9.20 10.03 2.05
C SER A 508 8.11 8.95 1.96
N ASP A 509 6.86 9.31 1.69
CA ASP A 509 5.74 8.36 1.86
C ASP A 509 5.42 7.56 0.59
N GLY A 510 5.69 8.10 -0.59
CA GLY A 510 5.20 7.55 -1.85
C GLY A 510 5.81 6.21 -2.25
N MET A 511 4.97 5.35 -2.85
CA MET A 511 5.37 4.04 -3.38
C MET A 511 5.46 4.00 -4.91
N MET A 512 4.86 4.96 -5.61
CA MET A 512 4.69 4.91 -7.08
C MET A 512 5.83 5.57 -7.86
N ILE A 513 5.69 5.67 -9.19
CA ILE A 513 6.73 6.21 -10.07
C ILE A 513 7.06 7.67 -9.73
N TRP A 514 6.10 8.46 -9.26
CA TRP A 514 6.36 9.82 -8.79
C TRP A 514 7.40 9.87 -7.67
N ALA A 515 7.22 9.05 -6.64
CA ALA A 515 8.17 8.87 -5.54
C ALA A 515 9.53 8.40 -6.05
N LEU A 516 9.52 7.41 -6.97
CA LEU A 516 10.73 6.90 -7.61
C LEU A 516 11.47 8.02 -8.33
N ALA A 517 10.79 8.83 -9.13
CA ALA A 517 11.37 9.95 -9.85
C ALA A 517 11.98 10.98 -8.90
N ASN A 518 11.29 11.34 -7.81
CA ASN A 518 11.84 12.23 -6.78
C ASN A 518 13.10 11.66 -6.12
N ASN A 519 13.10 10.35 -5.81
CA ASN A 519 14.24 9.65 -5.24
C ASN A 519 15.44 9.63 -6.19
N ARG A 520 15.22 9.27 -7.45
CA ARG A 520 16.28 9.24 -8.47
C ARG A 520 16.76 10.64 -8.83
N ALA A 521 15.88 11.64 -8.83
CA ALA A 521 16.30 13.01 -9.10
C ALA A 521 17.33 13.54 -8.10
N ARG A 522 17.18 13.20 -6.81
CA ARG A 522 18.17 13.50 -5.76
C ARG A 522 19.54 12.87 -6.02
N GLN A 523 19.57 11.66 -6.57
CA GLN A 523 20.80 10.90 -6.80
C GLN A 523 21.48 11.24 -8.14
N PHE A 524 20.68 11.52 -9.17
CA PHE A 524 21.14 11.81 -10.53
C PHE A 524 21.32 13.31 -10.81
N ASN A 525 21.05 14.17 -9.82
CA ASN A 525 21.10 15.63 -9.94
C ASN A 525 20.14 16.20 -10.99
N THR A 526 18.91 15.66 -11.05
CA THR A 526 17.86 16.06 -12.01
C THR A 526 16.67 16.73 -11.33
N GLN A 527 16.89 17.34 -10.16
CA GLN A 527 15.88 18.09 -9.43
C GLN A 527 15.57 19.45 -10.06
N ASN A 528 14.34 19.92 -9.87
CA ASN A 528 13.87 21.27 -10.16
C ASN A 528 14.25 22.24 -9.03
N LYS A 529 13.79 23.49 -9.12
CA LYS A 529 14.08 24.55 -8.12
C LYS A 529 13.42 24.34 -6.76
N LEU A 530 12.37 23.51 -6.71
CA LEU A 530 11.62 23.14 -5.51
C LEU A 530 12.09 21.79 -4.93
N PHE A 531 13.21 21.26 -5.42
CA PHE A 531 13.77 19.95 -5.03
C PHE A 531 12.92 18.72 -5.45
N GLY A 532 11.85 18.91 -6.22
CA GLY A 532 11.12 17.81 -6.89
C GLY A 532 11.82 17.35 -8.17
N ALA A 533 11.41 16.23 -8.75
CA ALA A 533 11.95 15.74 -10.02
C ALA A 533 11.47 16.59 -11.21
N LYS A 534 12.38 16.98 -12.11
CA LYS A 534 12.00 17.64 -13.39
C LYS A 534 11.06 16.78 -14.25
N ILE A 535 11.19 15.46 -14.14
CA ILE A 535 10.34 14.48 -14.83
C ILE A 535 8.89 14.62 -14.35
N ASN A 536 8.65 14.84 -13.06
CA ASN A 536 7.31 14.99 -12.50
C ASN A 536 6.64 16.31 -12.94
N ASP A 537 7.43 17.39 -13.05
CA ASP A 537 6.94 18.67 -13.61
C ASP A 537 6.44 18.47 -15.05
N GLU A 538 7.27 17.88 -15.91
CA GLU A 538 6.91 17.62 -17.32
C GLU A 538 5.75 16.63 -17.42
N MET A 539 5.67 15.63 -16.54
CA MET A 539 4.57 14.67 -16.52
C MET A 539 3.24 15.38 -16.24
N THR A 540 3.23 16.27 -15.25
CA THR A 540 2.06 17.07 -14.90
C THR A 540 1.59 17.93 -16.07
N ASP A 541 2.53 18.57 -16.78
CA ASP A 541 2.22 19.36 -17.98
C ASP A 541 1.60 18.50 -19.10
N LEU A 542 2.14 17.29 -19.32
CA LEU A 542 1.60 16.35 -20.30
C LEU A 542 0.21 15.85 -19.94
N LEU A 543 -0.06 15.56 -18.65
CA LEU A 543 -1.37 15.13 -18.19
C LEU A 543 -2.44 16.21 -18.41
N TYR A 544 -2.16 17.47 -18.05
CA TYR A 544 -3.08 18.59 -18.31
C TYR A 544 -3.26 18.87 -19.81
N ALA A 545 -2.19 18.73 -20.61
CA ALA A 545 -2.29 18.81 -22.07
C ALA A 545 -3.19 17.70 -22.63
N GLY A 546 -3.04 16.46 -22.14
CA GLY A 546 -3.85 15.31 -22.52
C GLY A 546 -5.33 15.53 -22.19
N GLN A 547 -5.65 15.95 -20.96
CA GLN A 547 -7.01 16.29 -20.56
C GLN A 547 -7.63 17.38 -21.46
N THR A 548 -6.86 18.40 -21.82
CA THR A 548 -7.33 19.50 -22.70
C THR A 548 -7.59 19.01 -24.13
N GLN A 549 -6.76 18.08 -24.62
CA GLN A 549 -6.91 17.50 -25.96
C GLN A 549 -8.12 16.58 -26.04
N LEU A 550 -8.36 15.77 -24.99
CA LEU A 550 -9.57 14.95 -24.87
C LEU A 550 -10.83 15.81 -24.87
N GLU A 551 -10.88 16.90 -24.08
CA GLU A 551 -12.02 17.83 -24.10
C GLU A 551 -12.33 18.42 -25.49
N ARG A 552 -11.30 18.55 -26.33
CA ARG A 552 -11.41 19.08 -27.70
C ARG A 552 -11.59 17.98 -28.75
N ASN A 553 -11.61 16.72 -28.33
CA ASN A 553 -11.58 15.54 -29.20
C ASN A 553 -10.41 15.57 -30.22
N ASP A 554 -9.25 16.07 -29.79
CA ASP A 554 -8.05 16.21 -30.62
C ASP A 554 -7.13 15.00 -30.48
N CYS A 555 -7.58 13.86 -31.01
CA CYS A 555 -6.88 12.58 -30.81
C CYS A 555 -5.52 12.50 -31.51
N THR A 556 -5.27 13.33 -32.53
CA THR A 556 -3.97 13.39 -33.20
C THR A 556 -2.91 14.01 -32.28
N ASN A 557 -3.23 15.14 -31.64
CA ASN A 557 -2.32 15.73 -30.66
C ASN A 557 -2.26 14.91 -29.37
N PHE A 558 -3.38 14.30 -28.97
CA PHE A 558 -3.42 13.37 -27.84
C PHE A 558 -2.50 12.17 -28.01
N GLU A 559 -2.46 11.54 -29.19
CA GLU A 559 -1.52 10.46 -29.50
C GLU A 559 -0.06 10.87 -29.29
N THR A 560 0.29 12.10 -29.71
CA THR A 560 1.63 12.64 -29.52
C THR A 560 1.92 12.88 -28.04
N THR A 561 0.97 13.43 -27.29
CA THR A 561 1.10 13.62 -25.83
C THR A 561 1.29 12.29 -25.12
N LEU A 562 0.49 11.27 -25.42
CA LEU A 562 0.59 9.96 -24.76
C LEU A 562 1.91 9.24 -25.08
N SER A 563 2.42 9.36 -26.30
CA SER A 563 3.76 8.85 -26.64
C SER A 563 4.84 9.52 -25.78
N ARG A 564 4.76 10.85 -25.60
CA ARG A 564 5.68 11.59 -24.73
C ARG A 564 5.51 11.22 -23.25
N THR A 565 4.29 10.99 -22.79
CA THR A 565 3.97 10.51 -21.43
C THR A 565 4.60 9.15 -21.17
N LEU A 566 4.40 8.19 -22.06
CA LEU A 566 4.99 6.86 -21.98
C LEU A 566 6.52 6.92 -21.89
N HIS A 567 7.14 7.68 -22.80
CA HIS A 567 8.59 7.85 -22.86
C HIS A 567 9.15 8.50 -21.58
N LEU A 568 8.45 9.49 -21.03
CA LEU A 568 8.85 10.17 -19.80
C LEU A 568 8.78 9.25 -18.58
N MET A 569 7.80 8.36 -18.53
CA MET A 569 7.63 7.35 -17.48
C MET A 569 8.79 6.34 -17.43
N LEU A 570 9.42 6.03 -18.57
CA LEU A 570 10.55 5.09 -18.62
C LEU A 570 11.84 5.66 -18.03
N LEU A 571 12.02 6.98 -18.02
CA LEU A 571 13.24 7.61 -17.52
C LEU A 571 13.55 7.30 -16.04
N PRO A 572 12.62 7.46 -15.07
CA PRO A 572 12.88 7.09 -13.69
C PRO A 572 13.10 5.59 -13.51
N MET A 573 12.52 4.73 -14.36
CA MET A 573 12.78 3.28 -14.36
C MET A 573 14.21 2.97 -14.81
N ILE A 574 14.69 3.63 -15.88
CA ILE A 574 16.08 3.50 -16.35
C ILE A 574 17.06 3.99 -15.28
N GLN A 575 16.79 5.16 -14.66
CA GLN A 575 17.58 5.65 -13.53
C GLN A 575 17.59 4.65 -12.37
N ASN A 576 16.47 3.97 -12.12
CA ASN A 576 16.36 2.95 -11.09
C ASN A 576 17.27 1.75 -11.35
N ALA A 577 17.25 1.20 -12.57
CA ALA A 577 18.11 0.08 -12.96
C ALA A 577 19.60 0.45 -12.87
N ILE A 578 19.98 1.64 -13.34
CA ILE A 578 21.36 2.13 -13.26
C ILE A 578 21.78 2.34 -11.80
N TRP A 579 20.91 2.89 -10.96
CA TRP A 579 21.20 3.08 -9.55
C TRP A 579 21.49 1.75 -8.84
N TYR A 580 20.68 0.72 -9.09
CA TYR A 580 20.92 -0.58 -8.49
C TYR A 580 22.18 -1.25 -9.06
N ALA A 581 22.52 -1.04 -10.34
CA ALA A 581 23.81 -1.47 -10.87
C ALA A 581 24.99 -0.85 -10.09
N ILE A 582 24.91 0.45 -9.77
CA ILE A 582 25.91 1.14 -8.94
C ILE A 582 25.93 0.57 -7.52
N ARG A 583 24.75 0.30 -6.95
CA ARG A 583 24.62 -0.21 -5.59
C ARG A 583 25.20 -1.60 -5.43
N ASN A 584 24.98 -2.47 -6.42
CA ASN A 584 25.40 -3.86 -6.42
C ASN A 584 26.93 -4.02 -6.54
N GLU A 585 27.63 -3.07 -7.17
CA GLU A 585 29.10 -3.06 -7.22
C GLU A 585 29.75 -2.69 -5.87
N LYS A 586 29.01 -2.01 -4.98
CA LYS A 586 29.57 -1.56 -3.70
C LYS A 586 29.70 -2.72 -2.72
N ALA A 587 30.78 -2.69 -1.93
CA ALA A 587 30.97 -3.61 -0.81
C ALA A 587 29.88 -3.52 0.28
N SER A 588 29.09 -2.44 0.29
CA SER A 588 27.91 -2.27 1.16
C SER A 588 26.60 -2.63 0.47
N SER A 589 26.64 -3.30 -0.68
CA SER A 589 25.45 -3.87 -1.31
C SER A 589 24.79 -4.84 -0.34
N THR A 590 23.46 -4.77 -0.27
CA THR A 590 22.65 -5.70 0.50
C THR A 590 21.98 -6.72 -0.42
N ASP A 591 21.53 -7.80 0.18
CA ASP A 591 20.67 -8.79 -0.47
C ASP A 591 19.38 -8.13 -1.02
N GLU A 592 18.83 -7.15 -0.31
CA GLU A 592 17.69 -6.36 -0.77
C GLU A 592 18.00 -5.46 -1.98
N ASP A 593 19.19 -4.85 -2.03
CA ASP A 593 19.64 -4.05 -3.19
C ASP A 593 19.73 -4.93 -4.44
N SER A 594 20.27 -6.14 -4.30
CA SER A 594 20.44 -7.09 -5.39
C SER A 594 19.10 -7.53 -5.97
N ALA A 595 18.15 -7.92 -5.12
CA ALA A 595 16.81 -8.30 -5.55
C ALA A 595 16.01 -7.15 -6.17
N SER A 596 16.15 -5.94 -5.61
CA SER A 596 15.51 -4.74 -6.18
C SER A 596 16.10 -4.40 -7.56
N GLY A 597 17.42 -4.56 -7.73
CA GLY A 597 18.11 -4.40 -9.00
C GLY A 597 17.68 -5.42 -10.05
N MET A 598 17.54 -6.69 -9.66
CA MET A 598 17.04 -7.76 -10.52
C MET A 598 15.64 -7.42 -11.04
N ALA A 599 14.71 -7.07 -10.15
CA ALA A 599 13.35 -6.71 -10.54
C ALA A 599 13.31 -5.45 -11.44
N ALA A 600 14.11 -4.44 -11.13
CA ALA A 600 14.23 -3.23 -11.97
C ALA A 600 14.76 -3.56 -13.37
N ALA A 601 15.76 -4.44 -13.48
CA ALA A 601 16.29 -4.90 -14.77
C ALA A 601 15.24 -5.70 -15.55
N GLN A 602 14.61 -6.69 -14.92
CA GLN A 602 13.55 -7.50 -15.53
C GLN A 602 12.42 -6.65 -16.12
N SER A 603 12.06 -5.55 -15.45
CA SER A 603 11.04 -4.64 -15.97
C SER A 603 11.40 -3.97 -17.30
N LEU A 604 12.69 -3.78 -17.61
CA LEU A 604 13.16 -3.06 -18.80
C LEU A 604 13.73 -3.97 -19.88
N LEU A 605 14.15 -5.19 -19.53
CA LEU A 605 14.76 -6.13 -20.46
C LEU A 605 13.95 -6.38 -21.75
N PRO A 606 12.62 -6.57 -21.70
CA PRO A 606 11.82 -6.73 -22.92
C PRO A 606 11.87 -5.50 -23.82
N ILE A 607 11.82 -4.30 -23.24
CA ILE A 607 11.91 -3.03 -23.96
C ILE A 607 13.30 -2.90 -24.58
N VAL A 608 14.37 -3.12 -23.83
CA VAL A 608 15.74 -3.03 -24.37
C VAL A 608 15.96 -4.05 -25.49
N SER A 609 15.51 -5.29 -25.31
CA SER A 609 15.67 -6.38 -26.27
C SER A 609 15.02 -6.11 -27.64
N LYS A 610 13.93 -5.33 -27.65
CA LYS A 610 13.30 -4.81 -28.88
C LYS A 610 14.26 -3.98 -29.73
N TYR A 611 15.06 -3.11 -29.09
CA TYR A 611 15.99 -2.21 -29.77
C TYR A 611 17.38 -2.82 -29.95
N ASP A 612 17.84 -3.61 -28.97
CA ASP A 612 19.17 -4.20 -28.96
C ASP A 612 19.23 -5.44 -28.03
N LYS A 613 19.31 -6.61 -28.64
CA LYS A 613 19.41 -7.89 -27.92
C LYS A 613 20.75 -8.06 -27.20
N ASP A 614 21.83 -7.51 -27.73
CA ASP A 614 23.15 -7.62 -27.10
C ASP A 614 23.20 -6.72 -25.86
N ALA A 615 22.60 -5.52 -25.95
CA ALA A 615 22.44 -4.64 -24.80
C ALA A 615 21.56 -5.25 -23.71
N ALA A 616 20.45 -5.89 -24.08
CA ALA A 616 19.63 -6.63 -23.12
C ALA A 616 20.42 -7.77 -22.44
N SER A 617 21.25 -8.49 -23.20
CA SER A 617 22.12 -9.53 -22.63
C SER A 617 23.16 -8.99 -21.65
N ILE A 618 23.68 -7.77 -21.87
CA ILE A 618 24.57 -7.10 -20.91
C ILE A 618 23.82 -6.83 -19.60
N ILE A 619 22.62 -6.26 -19.67
CA ILE A 619 21.82 -5.95 -18.49
C ILE A 619 21.45 -7.24 -17.74
N ASP A 620 21.03 -8.28 -18.46
CA ASP A 620 20.65 -9.57 -17.88
C ASP A 620 21.82 -10.22 -17.13
N ARG A 621 23.01 -10.24 -17.74
CA ARG A 621 24.22 -10.80 -17.11
C ARG A 621 24.64 -10.06 -15.84
N GLU A 622 24.58 -8.73 -15.87
CA GLU A 622 25.05 -7.89 -14.76
C GLU A 622 24.04 -7.77 -13.62
N MET A 623 22.75 -7.81 -13.92
CA MET A 623 21.69 -7.49 -12.95
C MET A 623 20.82 -8.68 -12.54
N VAL A 624 20.80 -9.75 -13.34
CA VAL A 624 19.90 -10.91 -13.13
C VAL A 624 20.72 -12.17 -12.91
N ALA A 625 21.59 -12.55 -13.86
CA ALA A 625 22.38 -13.78 -13.77
C ALA A 625 23.56 -13.65 -12.79
N ASN A 626 24.07 -12.43 -12.58
CA ASN A 626 25.26 -12.14 -11.78
C ASN A 626 26.47 -13.00 -12.21
N ASP A 627 26.74 -13.05 -13.51
CA ASP A 627 27.68 -14.01 -14.13
C ASP A 627 29.19 -13.76 -13.82
N GLY A 628 29.54 -12.94 -12.84
CA GLY A 628 30.91 -12.78 -12.31
C GLY A 628 31.94 -12.11 -13.24
N ASP A 629 31.52 -11.69 -14.44
CA ASP A 629 32.35 -10.99 -15.43
C ASP A 629 32.33 -9.45 -15.29
N ASP A 630 31.74 -8.91 -14.20
CA ASP A 630 31.57 -7.49 -13.80
C ASP A 630 31.97 -6.48 -14.88
N LEU A 631 31.10 -6.28 -15.87
CA LEU A 631 31.22 -5.19 -16.85
C LEU A 631 31.00 -3.82 -16.21
N GLY A 632 30.35 -3.80 -15.04
CA GLY A 632 30.18 -2.64 -14.19
C GLY A 632 28.99 -1.74 -14.59
N PRO A 633 28.59 -0.82 -13.71
CA PRO A 633 27.37 -0.01 -13.85
C PRO A 633 27.38 0.91 -15.08
N GLN A 634 28.55 1.36 -15.54
CA GLN A 634 28.63 2.15 -16.78
C GLN A 634 28.25 1.32 -18.02
N SER A 635 28.50 0.00 -18.01
CA SER A 635 28.11 -0.89 -19.10
C SER A 635 26.59 -1.06 -19.14
N VAL A 636 25.95 -1.19 -17.99
CA VAL A 636 24.48 -1.17 -17.85
C VAL A 636 23.91 0.16 -18.34
N ALA A 637 24.51 1.29 -17.93
CA ALA A 637 24.06 2.61 -18.36
C ALA A 637 24.19 2.81 -19.89
N ASN A 638 25.29 2.34 -20.48
CA ASN A 638 25.52 2.39 -21.93
C ASN A 638 24.56 1.48 -22.71
N ALA A 639 24.11 0.36 -22.12
CA ALA A 639 23.17 -0.56 -22.76
C ALA A 639 21.81 0.09 -23.06
N PHE A 640 21.41 1.12 -22.31
CA PHE A 640 20.17 1.85 -22.57
C PHE A 640 20.25 2.84 -23.75
N TYR A 641 21.43 3.05 -24.36
CA TYR A 641 21.65 4.12 -25.35
C TYR A 641 20.61 4.14 -26.49
N LYS A 642 20.35 2.99 -27.13
CA LYS A 642 19.41 2.95 -28.27
C LYS A 642 17.96 3.21 -27.86
N VAL A 643 17.58 2.80 -26.64
CA VAL A 643 16.27 3.12 -26.08
C VAL A 643 16.17 4.63 -25.86
N MET A 644 17.22 5.25 -25.32
CA MET A 644 17.26 6.70 -25.09
C MET A 644 17.25 7.51 -26.39
N ASP A 645 17.90 7.02 -27.45
CA ASP A 645 17.90 7.66 -28.77
C ASP A 645 16.49 7.70 -29.40
N ASP A 646 15.69 6.66 -29.17
CA ASP A 646 14.30 6.58 -29.64
C ASP A 646 13.31 7.40 -28.78
N ILE A 647 13.49 7.38 -27.45
CA ILE A 647 12.63 8.06 -26.48
C ILE A 647 12.60 9.59 -26.72
N GLY A 648 13.71 10.18 -27.20
CA GLY A 648 13.76 11.57 -27.64
C GLY A 648 13.83 12.63 -26.52
N TYR A 649 13.93 12.21 -25.25
CA TYR A 649 14.23 13.12 -24.14
C TYR A 649 15.73 13.35 -24.01
N ASP A 650 16.11 14.56 -23.59
CA ASP A 650 17.53 14.93 -23.49
C ASP A 650 18.20 14.36 -22.23
N CYS A 651 19.53 14.40 -22.25
CA CYS A 651 20.38 13.96 -21.16
C CYS A 651 20.19 14.73 -19.84
N ALA A 652 19.52 15.89 -19.85
CA ALA A 652 19.30 16.68 -18.65
C ALA A 652 18.21 16.07 -17.74
N TYR A 653 17.34 15.22 -18.27
CA TYR A 653 16.36 14.46 -17.48
C TYR A 653 16.93 13.19 -16.85
N LEU A 654 17.94 12.57 -17.49
CA LEU A 654 18.62 11.38 -16.96
C LEU A 654 19.67 11.70 -15.92
N GLY A 655 20.47 12.76 -16.16
CA GLY A 655 21.50 13.19 -15.23
C GLY A 655 22.65 12.20 -15.08
N GLN A 656 23.35 12.27 -13.95
CA GLN A 656 24.52 11.44 -13.65
C GLN A 656 24.56 11.13 -12.15
N ALA A 657 24.92 9.91 -11.79
CA ALA A 657 25.00 9.45 -10.40
C ALA A 657 26.36 8.79 -10.15
N GLU A 658 27.04 9.22 -9.09
CA GLU A 658 28.29 8.62 -8.59
C GLU A 658 29.39 8.37 -9.65
N GLY A 659 29.47 9.25 -10.66
CA GLY A 659 30.46 9.15 -11.73
C GLY A 659 30.01 8.32 -12.95
N ILE A 660 28.83 7.71 -12.90
CA ILE A 660 28.20 7.04 -14.03
C ILE A 660 27.41 8.04 -14.86
N ASP A 661 27.71 8.10 -16.15
CA ASP A 661 27.05 8.98 -17.13
C ASP A 661 26.24 8.13 -18.12
N PRO A 662 24.92 7.98 -17.93
CA PRO A 662 24.04 7.30 -18.88
C PRO A 662 24.15 7.85 -20.30
N CYS A 663 24.49 9.13 -20.43
CA CYS A 663 24.62 9.79 -21.71
C CYS A 663 26.02 9.73 -22.34
N GLU A 664 26.98 9.02 -21.74
CA GLU A 664 28.34 8.94 -22.28
C GLU A 664 28.34 8.36 -23.70
N GLN A 665 27.68 7.21 -23.89
CA GLN A 665 27.59 6.56 -25.20
C GLN A 665 26.77 7.39 -26.19
N TYR A 666 25.69 8.04 -25.74
CA TYR A 666 24.87 8.94 -26.55
C TYR A 666 25.71 10.09 -27.14
N LYS A 667 26.50 10.74 -26.29
CA LYS A 667 27.39 11.83 -26.71
C LYS A 667 28.46 11.35 -27.69
N LYS A 668 29.06 10.17 -27.46
CA LYS A 668 30.10 9.59 -28.33
C LYS A 668 29.58 9.31 -29.74
N VAL A 669 28.39 8.72 -29.87
CA VAL A 669 27.81 8.37 -31.19
C VAL A 669 27.35 9.64 -31.94
N ASN A 670 26.77 10.62 -31.24
CA ASN A 670 26.37 11.87 -31.90
C ASN A 670 27.57 12.77 -32.28
N ALA A 671 28.66 12.72 -31.52
CA ALA A 671 29.92 13.36 -31.89
C ALA A 671 30.59 12.70 -33.11
N SER A 672 30.49 11.38 -33.26
CA SER A 672 31.06 10.67 -34.42
C SER A 672 30.23 10.88 -35.70
N ASN A 673 28.90 11.00 -35.58
CA ASN A 673 28.01 11.33 -36.69
C ASN A 673 28.21 12.76 -37.22
N THR A 674 28.48 13.73 -36.34
CA THR A 674 28.82 15.10 -36.75
C THR A 674 30.23 15.21 -37.37
N GLY A 675 31.19 14.38 -36.91
CA GLY A 675 32.53 14.27 -37.52
C GLY A 675 32.53 13.61 -38.92
N SER A 676 31.60 12.69 -39.19
CA SER A 676 31.47 12.01 -40.48
C SER A 676 31.06 12.96 -41.63
N MET A 677 30.20 13.95 -41.35
CA MET A 677 29.83 14.99 -42.34
C MET A 677 30.98 15.94 -42.71
N MET A 678 32.02 16.05 -41.88
CA MET A 678 33.17 16.93 -42.14
C MET A 678 34.29 16.24 -42.95
N SER A 679 34.23 14.92 -43.16
CA SER A 679 35.25 14.18 -43.92
C SER A 679 34.99 14.07 -45.44
N TRP A 680 33.78 14.43 -45.91
CA TRP A 680 33.41 14.41 -47.34
C TRP A 680 33.64 15.74 -48.09
N ARG A 681 34.22 16.76 -47.45
CA ARG A 681 34.58 18.04 -48.10
C ARG A 681 36.09 18.28 -48.26
N SER A 682 36.93 17.28 -48.01
CA SER A 682 38.40 17.39 -48.13
C SER A 682 38.98 16.69 -49.36
N GLY A 683 38.15 16.36 -50.35
CA GLY A 683 38.52 15.58 -51.54
C GLY A 683 38.19 16.24 -52.88
N ALA A 684 38.47 17.54 -53.04
CA ALA A 684 38.49 18.20 -54.36
C ALA A 684 39.25 19.54 -54.31
N ALA A 685 40.55 19.51 -53.99
CA ALA A 685 41.43 20.64 -54.29
C ALA A 685 41.74 20.64 -55.80
N PHE A 686 40.92 21.38 -56.54
CA PHE A 686 41.14 21.72 -57.94
C PHE A 686 42.48 22.47 -58.08
N ILE A 687 43.41 21.89 -58.83
CA ILE A 687 44.65 22.53 -59.27
C ILE A 687 44.28 23.61 -60.28
N LEU A 688 44.42 24.89 -59.90
CA LEU A 688 44.36 26.03 -60.81
C LEU A 688 45.79 26.45 -61.18
N ILE A 689 46.24 26.03 -62.37
CA ILE A 689 47.44 26.56 -63.03
C ILE A 689 47.01 27.82 -63.78
N ILE A 690 47.52 28.97 -63.34
CA ILE A 690 47.42 30.26 -64.06
C ILE A 690 48.60 30.33 -65.04
N SER A 691 48.32 30.30 -66.34
CA SER A 691 49.26 30.71 -67.38
C SER A 691 48.78 32.02 -68.02
N ALA A 692 49.56 33.07 -67.82
CA ALA A 692 49.38 34.37 -68.46
C ALA A 692 50.24 34.44 -69.73
N ILE A 693 49.63 34.55 -70.90
CA ILE A 693 50.25 35.13 -72.11
C ILE A 693 49.17 35.88 -72.89
N SER A 694 49.29 37.21 -72.93
CA SER A 694 48.56 38.10 -73.84
C SER A 694 49.55 38.70 -74.83
N SER A 695 49.29 38.54 -76.13
CA SER A 695 50.00 39.25 -77.21
C SER A 695 49.02 39.75 -78.27
N PHE A 696 48.89 41.10 -78.34
CA PHE A 696 48.83 41.99 -79.51
C PHE A 696 47.78 41.87 -80.66
N ILE A 697 47.12 43.03 -80.92
CA ILE A 697 46.72 43.69 -82.22
C ILE A 697 45.48 43.12 -82.95
N SER A 698 44.53 43.84 -83.57
CA SER A 698 44.22 45.25 -83.99
C SER A 698 42.68 45.41 -83.94
N THR A 699 42.02 46.55 -83.77
CA THR A 699 42.02 47.86 -84.48
C THR A 699 41.26 48.85 -83.62
#